data_AF-A0AAD4KFR2-F1
#
_entry.id   AF-A0AAD4KFR2-F1
#
_cell.length_a   1.000
_cell.length_b   1.000
_cell.length_c   1.000
_cell.angle_alpha   90.00
_cell.angle_beta   90.00
_cell.angle_gamma   90.00
#
_symmetry.space_group_name_H-M   'P 1'
#
loop_
_entity.id
_entity.type
_entity.pdbx_description
1 polymer ?
#
loop_
_entity_poly.entity_id
_entity_poly.type
_entity_poly.pdbx_seq_one_letter_code
_entity_poly.pdbx_strand_id
1 'polypeptide(L)'
;MKPITALTWGAAIQLSSAVVLPQQQVPLTNQPITNNKPSRVQTEKYLIELAPYQTRWVTEEEKWDLKLDGVNFMDITEEHKTGVYPKFFRSNAVHYPQELAFSDTIKNLAQSLDKRNMEKNLEKFTSFHTRYYKSQTGVQSATWLYNQVDEIVQESGAAGYGATVEKFEHPWGQPSIVARIPGQTNKTIVLSAHQDSINLFLPSILAAPGADDDGSGTVTILEVLRTLLLSEDIVTGNATNTVEFHWYSAEEGGLLGSQAIFSHYRENDRDVKAMLQQDMTGYIQGTLAAGRQESVGVIVDFVDKPLTEFIKTVITEYCDIPFVETKCGYACSDHASASRFGYPSAFVIESDFPDSDKKIHTTEDKIEYLSFDHMIQHAKMSLAFAYELGFATPSRQLSLPTCVYTMPFENELHIASLAVQRAALLTKSILASVDKGALDKHDNTPVTIADFAAQALIISALHAAFPTDGFVGEESADVLREDRGLMERVWEAVQATHLEGEEEGDDKGGLAKPKSREEMLQVIDYGGKGTGGAKGRVWVLDPVDGTATFIQGQQYAVCLALVEDGRQRIAVLGCPNLKIDTSTSTFTSGGEVRARVQEDVVDGAGYGHMVFAISGHGAFMRPLSNRSTLAPAHALPAQLRTSPSSPSDIRFADCRTADSTDYAKHGLVATKLGAAWPATADLWSSQMRYIAIAVGECNALIKILRDSAYRSSIWDHAGGMLIAEEVGCTITDVEGREVSCGLGRKLAGATGLVVAPKMVHGRVLEAVREVINNDN
;
A
#
# COMPACT_ATOMS: atom_id res chain seq x y z
N MET A 1 -55.00 23.07 30.60
CA MET A 1 -54.67 24.44 31.07
C MET A 1 -53.25 24.43 31.65
N LYS A 2 -52.69 25.61 31.97
CA LYS A 2 -51.25 25.86 32.21
C LYS A 2 -50.74 25.44 33.62
N PRO A 3 -49.42 25.47 33.87
CA PRO A 3 -48.69 24.74 34.94
C PRO A 3 -48.22 25.67 36.08
N ILE A 4 -47.26 25.23 36.92
CA ILE A 4 -46.35 26.02 37.80
C ILE A 4 -45.33 25.04 38.42
N THR A 5 -44.02 25.06 38.10
CA THR A 5 -42.87 25.89 38.56
C THR A 5 -42.36 25.66 39.99
N ALA A 6 -41.11 25.18 40.08
CA ALA A 6 -39.94 25.68 40.83
C ALA A 6 -39.99 26.04 42.35
N LEU A 7 -38.82 25.91 43.00
CA LEU A 7 -38.33 26.94 43.95
C LEU A 7 -36.77 27.02 44.03
N THR A 8 -36.16 27.09 45.23
CA THR A 8 -34.85 27.73 45.53
C THR A 8 -34.02 26.93 46.56
N TRP A 9 -32.72 27.13 46.83
CA TRP A 9 -31.66 28.15 46.49
C TRP A 9 -30.28 27.42 46.43
N GLY A 10 -29.07 28.00 46.28
CA GLY A 10 -28.49 29.37 46.29
C GLY A 10 -27.15 29.39 47.08
N ALA A 11 -26.26 30.40 47.08
CA ALA A 11 -26.16 31.64 46.28
C ALA A 11 -24.77 32.36 46.48
N ALA A 12 -24.25 33.00 45.42
CA ALA A 12 -23.45 34.25 45.39
C ALA A 12 -21.92 34.20 45.74
N ILE A 13 -21.02 35.08 45.21
CA ILE A 13 -20.99 36.57 45.11
C ILE A 13 -20.09 37.05 43.91
N GLN A 14 -20.60 37.77 42.90
CA GLN A 14 -20.47 39.23 42.51
C GLN A 14 -19.22 39.75 41.72
N LEU A 15 -19.47 40.81 40.91
CA LEU A 15 -18.60 41.51 39.91
C LEU A 15 -18.83 43.04 39.95
N SER A 16 -17.93 43.88 39.38
CA SER A 16 -18.08 45.35 39.25
C SER A 16 -17.42 45.99 37.99
N SER A 17 -17.67 47.29 37.71
CA SER A 17 -17.64 47.96 36.37
C SER A 17 -17.37 49.50 36.48
N ALA A 18 -17.10 50.35 35.46
CA ALA A 18 -16.62 50.28 34.04
C ALA A 18 -16.35 51.75 33.51
N VAL A 19 -16.69 52.08 32.23
CA VAL A 19 -16.86 53.43 31.60
C VAL A 19 -15.68 54.03 30.76
N VAL A 20 -16.01 54.95 29.82
CA VAL A 20 -15.26 55.44 28.61
C VAL A 20 -15.37 56.99 28.44
N LEU A 21 -14.52 57.63 27.58
CA LEU A 21 -14.64 58.93 26.81
C LEU A 21 -13.55 60.02 27.10
N PRO A 22 -13.29 61.07 26.25
CA PRO A 22 -13.20 61.14 24.76
C PRO A 22 -12.12 62.12 24.14
N GLN A 23 -12.00 62.11 22.79
CA GLN A 23 -11.66 63.20 21.81
C GLN A 23 -10.28 63.93 21.72
N GLN A 24 -9.67 63.93 20.52
CA GLN A 24 -9.66 65.08 19.57
C GLN A 24 -9.11 64.71 18.16
N GLN A 25 -9.34 65.56 17.15
CA GLN A 25 -9.16 65.26 15.71
C GLN A 25 -8.52 66.46 14.96
N VAL A 26 -7.58 66.23 14.04
CA VAL A 26 -7.11 67.21 13.01
C VAL A 26 -6.80 66.47 11.69
N PRO A 27 -7.26 66.94 10.51
CA PRO A 27 -7.11 66.21 9.22
C PRO A 27 -6.08 66.84 8.25
N LEU A 28 -5.67 66.09 7.20
CA LEU A 28 -5.24 66.64 5.89
C LEU A 28 -5.17 65.57 4.75
N THR A 29 -6.18 65.61 3.86
CA THR A 29 -6.18 65.38 2.39
C THR A 29 -5.41 64.23 1.68
N ASN A 30 -6.22 63.37 1.02
CA ASN A 30 -6.11 62.82 -0.36
C ASN A 30 -4.76 62.34 -0.95
N GLN A 31 -4.63 61.00 -1.07
CA GLN A 31 -4.13 60.31 -2.28
C GLN A 31 -4.89 58.96 -2.47
N PRO A 32 -4.93 58.37 -3.70
CA PRO A 32 -6.03 57.48 -4.09
C PRO A 32 -5.94 56.05 -3.54
N ILE A 33 -7.12 55.46 -3.35
CA ILE A 33 -7.33 54.11 -2.83
C ILE A 33 -6.81 53.06 -3.81
N THR A 34 -5.90 52.18 -3.35
CA THR A 34 -5.70 50.85 -3.93
C THR A 34 -6.33 49.82 -2.99
N ASN A 35 -7.23 48.99 -3.54
CA ASN A 35 -7.97 48.00 -2.75
C ASN A 35 -7.10 46.77 -2.44
N ASN A 36 -6.39 46.78 -1.31
CA ASN A 36 -5.88 45.56 -0.69
C ASN A 36 -6.84 45.10 0.43
N LYS A 37 -7.47 43.94 0.22
CA LYS A 37 -8.16 43.20 1.29
C LYS A 37 -7.10 42.71 2.31
N PRO A 38 -7.43 42.62 3.60
CA PRO A 38 -6.52 42.05 4.60
C PRO A 38 -6.24 40.59 4.27
N SER A 39 -4.97 40.19 4.36
CA SER A 39 -4.54 38.80 4.20
C SER A 39 -5.11 37.94 5.31
N ARG A 40 -5.78 36.84 4.92
CA ARG A 40 -6.29 35.82 5.83
C ARG A 40 -5.08 35.04 6.36
N VAL A 41 -4.85 35.04 7.67
CA VAL A 41 -3.86 34.13 8.27
C VAL A 41 -4.30 32.70 7.96
N GLN A 42 -3.49 31.98 7.20
CA GLN A 42 -3.69 30.55 7.00
C GLN A 42 -3.16 29.85 8.25
N THR A 43 -4.05 29.15 8.97
CA THR A 43 -3.62 28.16 9.97
C THR A 43 -2.81 27.09 9.25
N GLU A 44 -1.61 26.82 9.75
CA GLU A 44 -0.78 25.73 9.25
C GLU A 44 -1.52 24.40 9.39
N LYS A 45 -1.38 23.53 8.38
CA LYS A 45 -2.03 22.23 8.33
C LYS A 45 -1.00 21.15 8.07
N TYR A 46 -1.24 20.02 8.69
CA TYR A 46 -0.44 18.81 8.61
C TYR A 46 -1.25 17.75 7.86
N LEU A 47 -0.61 16.97 7.01
CA LEU A 47 -1.21 15.80 6.38
C LEU A 47 -0.85 14.58 7.22
N ILE A 48 -1.83 14.03 7.92
CA ILE A 48 -1.66 12.79 8.67
C ILE A 48 -2.22 11.60 7.89
N GLU A 49 -1.76 10.40 8.22
CA GLU A 49 -2.26 9.13 7.72
C GLU A 49 -2.68 8.22 8.88
N LEU A 50 -3.96 7.84 8.90
CA LEU A 50 -4.66 7.19 10.03
C LEU A 50 -4.75 5.66 9.90
N ALA A 51 -4.63 5.17 8.68
CA ALA A 51 -4.55 3.78 8.24
C ALA A 51 -3.77 3.80 6.91
N PRO A 52 -3.26 2.68 6.39
CA PRO A 52 -2.54 2.70 5.11
C PRO A 52 -3.38 3.39 4.03
N TYR A 53 -2.86 4.47 3.47
CA TYR A 53 -3.49 5.29 2.42
C TYR A 53 -4.71 6.13 2.85
N GLN A 54 -5.09 6.14 4.13
CA GLN A 54 -6.17 6.98 4.66
C GLN A 54 -5.61 8.31 5.21
N THR A 55 -5.50 9.31 4.35
CA THR A 55 -4.92 10.61 4.71
C THR A 55 -5.97 11.67 5.07
N ARG A 56 -5.64 12.55 6.03
CA ARG A 56 -6.47 13.69 6.46
C ARG A 56 -5.60 14.92 6.68
N TRP A 57 -6.01 16.08 6.14
CA TRP A 57 -5.44 17.36 6.51
C TRP A 57 -6.05 17.84 7.85
N VAL A 58 -5.20 18.06 8.84
CA VAL A 58 -5.54 18.45 10.21
C VAL A 58 -4.78 19.71 10.65
N THR A 59 -5.31 20.46 11.61
CA THR A 59 -4.53 21.46 12.37
C THR A 59 -3.64 20.76 13.40
N GLU A 60 -2.72 21.50 14.03
CA GLU A 60 -1.94 20.98 15.17
C GLU A 60 -2.85 20.60 16.37
N GLU A 61 -3.92 21.35 16.60
CA GLU A 61 -4.96 21.04 17.61
C GLU A 61 -5.66 19.70 17.30
N GLU A 62 -6.11 19.49 16.06
CA GLU A 62 -6.73 18.24 15.62
C GLU A 62 -5.78 17.03 15.71
N LYS A 63 -4.45 17.21 15.62
CA LYS A 63 -3.48 16.12 15.88
C LYS A 63 -3.48 15.70 17.36
N TRP A 64 -3.53 16.68 18.27
CA TRP A 64 -3.53 16.39 19.70
C TRP A 64 -4.84 15.81 20.18
N ASP A 65 -5.98 16.26 19.64
CA ASP A 65 -7.28 15.62 19.85
C ASP A 65 -7.24 14.13 19.46
N LEU A 66 -6.62 13.79 18.32
CA LEU A 66 -6.49 12.40 17.86
C LEU A 66 -5.59 11.55 18.77
N LYS A 67 -4.40 12.02 19.17
CA LYS A 67 -3.55 11.29 20.14
C LYS A 67 -4.26 11.16 21.51
N LEU A 68 -5.05 12.16 21.94
CA LEU A 68 -5.86 12.08 23.18
C LEU A 68 -7.00 11.05 23.10
N ASP A 69 -7.62 10.90 21.92
CA ASP A 69 -8.62 9.86 21.64
C ASP A 69 -7.99 8.45 21.44
N GLY A 70 -6.65 8.32 21.56
CA GLY A 70 -5.92 7.07 21.34
C GLY A 70 -5.81 6.66 19.88
N VAL A 71 -5.91 7.62 18.95
CA VAL A 71 -5.83 7.39 17.50
C VAL A 71 -4.41 7.65 17.00
N ASN A 72 -3.72 6.55 16.68
CA ASN A 72 -2.38 6.59 16.09
C ASN A 72 -2.40 7.11 14.65
N PHE A 73 -1.34 7.82 14.25
CA PHE A 73 -1.16 8.33 12.89
C PHE A 73 0.31 8.55 12.55
N MET A 74 0.66 8.47 11.26
CA MET A 74 1.88 9.07 10.72
C MET A 74 1.60 10.52 10.34
N ASP A 75 2.53 11.43 10.61
CA ASP A 75 2.54 12.75 9.95
C ASP A 75 3.42 12.67 8.71
N ILE A 76 2.77 12.77 7.55
CA ILE A 76 3.38 12.60 6.22
C ILE A 76 3.54 13.94 5.49
N THR A 77 3.50 15.05 6.24
CA THR A 77 3.47 16.42 5.68
C THR A 77 4.70 16.74 4.82
N GLU A 78 5.90 16.35 5.24
CA GLU A 78 7.13 16.59 4.47
C GLU A 78 7.29 15.62 3.30
N GLU A 79 6.89 14.37 3.45
CA GLU A 79 6.87 13.37 2.37
C GLU A 79 5.96 13.82 1.22
N HIS A 80 4.79 14.36 1.56
CA HIS A 80 3.85 14.93 0.58
C HIS A 80 4.43 16.13 -0.17
N LYS A 81 5.21 16.99 0.49
CA LYS A 81 5.87 18.16 -0.11
C LYS A 81 7.01 17.78 -1.07
N THR A 82 7.75 16.72 -0.77
CA THR A 82 8.89 16.26 -1.60
C THR A 82 8.44 15.45 -2.81
N GLY A 83 7.20 14.95 -2.84
CA GLY A 83 6.68 14.10 -3.91
C GLY A 83 7.26 12.68 -3.90
N VAL A 84 8.00 12.31 -2.85
CA VAL A 84 8.60 10.99 -2.66
C VAL A 84 7.53 10.04 -2.11
N TYR A 85 6.66 9.56 -3.00
CA TYR A 85 5.80 8.42 -2.71
C TYR A 85 6.62 7.13 -2.84
N PRO A 86 6.43 6.13 -1.94
CA PRO A 86 7.14 4.86 -2.04
C PRO A 86 6.77 4.17 -3.36
N LYS A 87 7.74 4.13 -4.30
CA LYS A 87 7.73 3.18 -5.43
C LYS A 87 7.62 1.77 -4.87
N PHE A 88 6.83 0.93 -5.54
CA PHE A 88 6.31 -0.34 -5.01
C PHE A 88 7.41 -1.23 -4.40
N PHE A 89 6.98 -2.03 -3.42
CA PHE A 89 7.78 -2.91 -2.58
C PHE A 89 9.06 -3.48 -3.23
N ARG A 90 10.22 -2.93 -2.86
CA ARG A 90 11.48 -3.71 -2.82
C ARG A 90 11.48 -4.58 -1.54
N SER A 91 10.47 -5.43 -1.38
CA SER A 91 10.62 -6.58 -0.49
C SER A 91 11.56 -7.57 -1.18
N ASN A 92 12.86 -7.29 -1.12
CA ASN A 92 13.88 -8.32 -1.28
C ASN A 92 13.54 -9.37 -0.22
N ALA A 93 12.92 -10.50 -0.60
CA ALA A 93 12.49 -11.50 0.36
C ALA A 93 13.70 -11.97 1.19
N VAL A 94 13.77 -11.52 2.45
CA VAL A 94 14.91 -11.81 3.30
C VAL A 94 14.68 -13.18 3.92
N HIS A 95 15.58 -14.10 3.60
CA HIS A 95 15.61 -15.41 4.23
C HIS A 95 16.42 -15.32 5.51
N TYR A 96 15.74 -15.28 6.64
CA TYR A 96 16.35 -15.38 7.96
C TYR A 96 16.80 -16.83 8.25
N PRO A 97 17.85 -17.03 9.07
CA PRO A 97 18.29 -18.36 9.47
C PRO A 97 17.15 -19.17 10.13
N GLN A 98 17.02 -20.44 9.74
CA GLN A 98 16.09 -21.38 10.40
C GLN A 98 16.70 -22.01 11.67
N GLU A 99 18.02 -21.95 11.80
CA GLU A 99 18.79 -22.42 12.95
C GLU A 99 19.63 -21.25 13.47
N LEU A 100 19.71 -21.13 14.80
CA LEU A 100 20.48 -20.11 15.50
C LEU A 100 21.91 -20.64 15.67
N ALA A 101 22.89 -19.92 15.12
CA ALA A 101 24.24 -20.47 14.90
C ALA A 101 25.23 -20.06 16.01
N PHE A 102 24.89 -19.08 16.84
CA PHE A 102 25.82 -18.44 17.76
C PHE A 102 25.41 -18.56 19.24
N SER A 103 24.58 -19.55 19.58
CA SER A 103 23.89 -19.61 20.87
C SER A 103 24.81 -19.63 22.09
N ASP A 104 25.90 -20.38 22.06
CA ASP A 104 26.89 -20.38 23.15
C ASP A 104 27.59 -19.02 23.28
N THR A 105 27.97 -18.40 22.15
CA THR A 105 28.63 -17.08 22.14
C THR A 105 27.69 -16.00 22.69
N ILE A 106 26.45 -15.96 22.22
CA ILE A 106 25.43 -15.01 22.65
C ILE A 106 25.06 -15.21 24.12
N LYS A 107 24.87 -16.45 24.58
CA LYS A 107 24.56 -16.75 26.00
C LYS A 107 25.72 -16.40 26.94
N ASN A 108 26.97 -16.49 26.48
CA ASN A 108 28.12 -15.98 27.23
C ASN A 108 28.19 -14.45 27.23
N LEU A 109 27.98 -13.81 26.07
CA LEU A 109 27.98 -12.35 25.93
C LEU A 109 26.87 -11.70 26.77
N ALA A 110 25.67 -12.29 26.78
CA ALA A 110 24.51 -11.85 27.55
C ALA A 110 24.71 -11.86 29.08
N GLN A 111 25.69 -12.61 29.61
CA GLN A 111 26.07 -12.53 31.03
C GLN A 111 26.68 -11.17 31.40
N SER A 112 27.10 -10.39 30.40
CA SER A 112 27.67 -9.05 30.60
C SER A 112 26.61 -7.94 30.62
N LEU A 113 25.33 -8.24 30.37
CA LEU A 113 24.23 -7.27 30.50
C LEU A 113 24.01 -6.93 31.99
N ASP A 114 24.08 -5.65 32.36
CA ASP A 114 23.90 -5.18 33.74
C ASP A 114 22.69 -4.22 33.87
N LYS A 115 21.68 -4.70 34.61
CA LYS A 115 20.49 -3.94 35.01
C LYS A 115 20.83 -2.57 35.62
N ARG A 116 21.94 -2.46 36.35
CA ARG A 116 22.36 -1.22 37.02
C ARG A 116 22.77 -0.13 36.03
N ASN A 117 23.29 -0.51 34.86
CA ASN A 117 23.58 0.45 33.80
C ASN A 117 22.28 1.01 33.22
N MET A 118 21.32 0.10 32.96
CA MET A 118 20.00 0.46 32.45
C MET A 118 19.25 1.36 33.44
N GLU A 119 19.24 1.00 34.73
CA GLU A 119 18.65 1.78 35.83
C GLU A 119 19.28 3.17 35.96
N LYS A 120 20.60 3.26 36.11
CA LYS A 120 21.35 4.54 36.20
C LYS A 120 21.11 5.44 34.98
N ASN A 121 21.12 4.86 33.78
CA ASN A 121 20.89 5.63 32.55
C ASN A 121 19.43 6.09 32.47
N LEU A 122 18.47 5.27 32.88
CA LEU A 122 17.06 5.62 32.89
C LEU A 122 16.73 6.69 33.94
N GLU A 123 17.28 6.58 35.16
CA GLU A 123 17.22 7.64 36.18
C GLU A 123 17.67 8.98 35.60
N LYS A 124 18.79 9.00 34.86
CA LYS A 124 19.29 10.21 34.22
C LYS A 124 18.43 10.69 33.04
N PHE A 125 17.85 9.77 32.28
CA PHE A 125 17.05 10.08 31.09
C PHE A 125 15.62 10.56 31.41
N THR A 126 15.03 10.02 32.48
CA THR A 126 13.78 10.51 33.10
C THR A 126 13.97 11.79 33.92
N SER A 127 15.22 12.18 34.22
CA SER A 127 15.55 13.40 34.97
C SER A 127 15.37 14.69 34.15
N PHE A 128 15.17 14.61 32.84
CA PHE A 128 14.84 15.76 31.99
C PHE A 128 13.34 16.05 32.14
N HIS A 129 12.95 17.33 32.28
CA HIS A 129 11.55 17.72 32.52
C HIS A 129 10.58 17.11 31.51
N THR A 130 10.96 17.15 30.24
CA THR A 130 10.32 16.43 29.12
C THR A 130 11.37 16.22 28.04
N ARG A 131 11.26 15.13 27.28
CA ARG A 131 12.08 14.91 26.08
C ARG A 131 11.37 15.29 24.78
N TYR A 132 10.20 15.94 24.87
CA TYR A 132 9.37 16.37 23.74
C TYR A 132 10.21 17.06 22.65
N TYR A 133 10.02 16.64 21.39
CA TYR A 133 10.93 16.92 20.29
C TYR A 133 11.08 18.41 19.92
N LYS A 134 10.07 19.25 20.20
CA LYS A 134 10.13 20.72 20.02
C LYS A 134 10.71 21.46 21.24
N SER A 135 11.15 20.77 22.28
CA SER A 135 11.60 21.36 23.56
C SER A 135 13.12 21.43 23.71
N GLN A 136 13.60 22.44 24.43
CA GLN A 136 15.03 22.59 24.72
C GLN A 136 15.58 21.43 25.57
N THR A 137 14.76 20.84 26.45
CA THR A 137 15.10 19.66 27.24
C THR A 137 15.14 18.38 26.38
N GLY A 138 14.31 18.29 25.34
CA GLY A 138 14.42 17.29 24.27
C GLY A 138 15.79 17.32 23.60
N VAL A 139 16.25 18.49 23.15
CA VAL A 139 17.60 18.67 22.56
C VAL A 139 18.72 18.32 23.55
N GLN A 140 18.56 18.67 24.83
CA GLN A 140 19.53 18.33 25.88
C GLN A 140 19.59 16.83 26.16
N SER A 141 18.44 16.14 26.20
CA SER A 141 18.36 14.69 26.40
C SER A 141 18.98 13.92 25.23
N ALA A 142 18.71 14.33 23.99
CA ALA A 142 19.34 13.77 22.79
C ALA A 142 20.85 14.02 22.75
N THR A 143 21.30 15.21 23.18
CA THR A 143 22.74 15.49 23.28
C THR A 143 23.42 14.65 24.37
N TRP A 144 22.75 14.41 25.50
CA TRP A 144 23.26 13.50 26.54
C TRP A 144 23.34 12.05 26.02
N LEU A 145 22.28 11.56 25.39
CA LEU A 145 22.21 10.20 24.84
C LEU A 145 23.29 9.98 23.76
N TYR A 146 23.45 10.93 22.83
CA TYR A 146 24.53 10.91 21.84
C TYR A 146 25.91 10.74 22.51
N ASN A 147 26.18 11.47 23.59
CA ASN A 147 27.47 11.38 24.29
C ASN A 147 27.67 10.00 24.94
N GLN A 148 26.63 9.34 25.44
CA GLN A 148 26.74 7.97 25.97
C GLN A 148 26.98 6.94 24.86
N VAL A 149 26.32 7.09 23.71
CA VAL A 149 26.51 6.25 22.54
C VAL A 149 27.93 6.39 21.97
N ASP A 150 28.43 7.62 21.83
CA ASP A 150 29.80 7.91 21.40
C ASP A 150 30.84 7.38 22.40
N GLU A 151 30.67 7.65 23.70
CA GLU A 151 31.55 7.13 24.77
C GLU A 151 31.71 5.60 24.70
N ILE A 152 30.60 4.86 24.55
CA ILE A 152 30.61 3.40 24.35
C ILE A 152 31.38 2.97 23.09
N VAL A 153 31.19 3.66 21.96
CA VAL A 153 31.86 3.34 20.68
C VAL A 153 33.35 3.69 20.71
N GLN A 154 33.76 4.76 21.41
CA GLN A 154 35.17 5.11 21.61
C GLN A 154 35.85 4.15 22.58
N GLU A 155 35.25 3.86 23.75
CA GLU A 155 35.87 3.01 24.79
C GLU A 155 36.02 1.54 24.37
N SER A 156 35.11 1.02 23.53
CA SER A 156 35.26 -0.32 22.92
C SER A 156 36.39 -0.44 21.90
N GLY A 157 36.92 0.70 21.42
CA GLY A 157 37.91 0.74 20.33
C GLY A 157 37.32 0.53 18.93
N ALA A 158 36.01 0.31 18.79
CA ALA A 158 35.35 0.07 17.50
C ALA A 158 35.46 1.26 16.53
N ALA A 159 35.56 2.49 17.05
CA ALA A 159 35.89 3.66 16.25
C ALA A 159 37.20 3.52 15.45
N GLY A 160 38.20 2.80 16.00
CA GLY A 160 39.46 2.49 15.32
C GLY A 160 39.32 1.53 14.12
N TYR A 161 38.20 0.82 14.04
CA TYR A 161 37.82 -0.10 12.96
C TYR A 161 36.70 0.46 12.07
N GLY A 162 36.35 1.74 12.23
CA GLY A 162 35.41 2.46 11.37
C GLY A 162 33.96 2.49 11.86
N ALA A 163 33.69 2.14 13.12
CA ALA A 163 32.38 2.44 13.71
C ALA A 163 32.17 3.96 13.85
N THR A 164 30.96 4.44 13.56
CA THR A 164 30.60 5.87 13.64
C THR A 164 29.38 6.11 14.52
N VAL A 165 29.27 7.31 15.08
CA VAL A 165 28.06 7.80 15.75
C VAL A 165 27.70 9.14 15.12
N GLU A 166 26.52 9.22 14.54
CA GLU A 166 26.07 10.32 13.70
C GLU A 166 24.79 10.93 14.27
N LYS A 167 24.70 12.28 14.23
CA LYS A 167 23.45 13.00 14.46
C LYS A 167 22.75 13.19 13.13
N PHE A 168 21.54 12.65 13.02
CA PHE A 168 20.63 12.97 11.93
C PHE A 168 19.82 14.21 12.34
N GLU A 169 20.18 15.35 11.79
CA GLU A 169 19.62 16.66 12.15
C GLU A 169 18.23 16.86 11.54
N HIS A 170 17.29 17.41 12.33
CA HIS A 170 15.90 17.61 11.92
C HIS A 170 15.46 19.09 12.06
N PRO A 171 14.45 19.55 11.30
CA PRO A 171 13.96 20.94 11.35
C PRO A 171 13.46 21.42 12.73
N TRP A 172 13.09 20.50 13.62
CA TRP A 172 12.64 20.80 14.99
C TRP A 172 13.79 20.85 16.02
N GLY A 173 15.03 20.55 15.63
CA GLY A 173 16.25 20.79 16.40
C GLY A 173 16.65 19.70 17.40
N GLN A 174 15.78 18.74 17.74
CA GLN A 174 16.21 17.49 18.38
C GLN A 174 16.67 16.51 17.28
N PRO A 175 17.93 16.05 17.29
CA PRO A 175 18.43 15.10 16.30
C PRO A 175 18.04 13.66 16.64
N SER A 176 17.90 12.81 15.63
CA SER A 176 18.01 11.35 15.83
C SER A 176 19.48 10.94 15.89
N ILE A 177 19.77 9.81 16.53
CA ILE A 177 21.14 9.30 16.69
C ILE A 177 21.24 7.97 15.94
N VAL A 178 22.29 7.81 15.14
CA VAL A 178 22.62 6.57 14.43
C VAL A 178 24.04 6.15 14.81
N ALA A 179 24.18 5.04 15.53
CA ALA A 179 25.48 4.37 15.68
C ALA A 179 25.60 3.25 14.64
N ARG A 180 26.72 3.20 13.92
CA ARG A 180 26.98 2.26 12.82
C ARG A 180 28.23 1.47 13.11
N ILE A 181 28.10 0.14 13.09
CA ILE A 181 29.19 -0.81 13.30
C ILE A 181 29.39 -1.56 11.97
N PRO A 182 30.47 -1.28 11.22
CA PRO A 182 30.65 -1.80 9.88
C PRO A 182 30.84 -3.32 9.88
N GLY A 183 30.09 -4.01 9.03
CA GLY A 183 30.34 -5.40 8.66
C GLY A 183 31.04 -5.50 7.30
N GLN A 184 31.26 -6.72 6.84
CA GLN A 184 31.86 -7.02 5.53
C GLN A 184 31.00 -6.59 4.33
N THR A 185 29.72 -6.27 4.54
CA THR A 185 28.78 -5.85 3.50
C THR A 185 27.93 -4.65 3.92
N ASN A 186 27.37 -3.93 2.93
CA ASN A 186 26.44 -2.82 3.14
C ASN A 186 25.02 -3.26 3.56
N LYS A 187 24.78 -4.57 3.64
CA LYS A 187 23.54 -5.12 4.21
C LYS A 187 23.44 -4.71 5.66
N THR A 188 22.30 -4.18 6.05
CA THR A 188 22.15 -3.47 7.32
C THR A 188 21.10 -4.13 8.21
N ILE A 189 21.48 -4.41 9.45
CA ILE A 189 20.59 -4.85 10.53
C ILE A 189 20.41 -3.67 11.48
N VAL A 190 19.16 -3.21 11.65
CA VAL A 190 18.82 -2.07 12.51
C VAL A 190 18.18 -2.58 13.80
N LEU A 191 18.67 -2.11 14.94
CA LEU A 191 17.98 -2.20 16.23
C LEU A 191 17.64 -0.77 16.68
N SER A 192 16.43 -0.52 17.17
CA SER A 192 16.02 0.87 17.42
C SER A 192 14.97 1.06 18.52
N ALA A 193 14.88 2.30 18.96
CA ALA A 193 14.00 2.85 19.98
C ALA A 193 13.72 4.33 19.66
N HIS A 194 12.77 4.98 20.33
CA HIS A 194 12.64 6.45 20.26
C HIS A 194 13.08 7.12 21.57
N GLN A 195 13.57 8.36 21.44
CA GLN A 195 14.23 9.06 22.54
C GLN A 195 13.39 10.21 23.11
N ASP A 196 12.35 10.67 22.41
CA ASP A 196 11.45 11.69 22.91
C ASP A 196 10.43 11.12 23.91
N SER A 197 9.52 11.97 24.35
CA SER A 197 8.42 11.66 25.28
C SER A 197 7.45 12.84 25.28
N ILE A 198 6.15 12.59 25.38
CA ILE A 198 5.16 13.67 25.47
C ILE A 198 4.37 13.67 26.79
N ASN A 199 3.76 14.81 27.08
CA ASN A 199 2.64 14.87 28.01
C ASN A 199 1.41 15.36 27.22
N LEU A 200 0.46 14.47 26.91
CA LEU A 200 -0.64 14.82 25.98
C LEU A 200 -1.53 15.97 26.47
N PHE A 201 -1.56 16.26 27.77
CA PHE A 201 -2.40 17.33 28.31
C PHE A 201 -1.81 18.72 28.03
N LEU A 202 -0.48 18.89 28.12
CA LEU A 202 0.25 20.11 27.74
C LEU A 202 1.71 19.78 27.35
N PRO A 203 1.99 19.37 26.09
CA PRO A 203 3.28 18.83 25.66
C PRO A 203 4.52 19.68 25.97
N SER A 204 4.37 21.01 25.93
CA SER A 204 5.46 21.98 26.13
C SER A 204 5.56 22.53 27.57
N ILE A 205 4.70 22.10 28.50
CA ILE A 205 4.58 22.71 29.84
C ILE A 205 4.68 21.65 30.94
N LEU A 206 3.91 20.57 30.84
CA LEU A 206 3.92 19.52 31.86
C LEU A 206 5.15 18.62 31.71
N ALA A 207 5.50 17.95 32.80
CA ALA A 207 6.59 16.99 32.77
C ALA A 207 6.16 15.71 32.03
N ALA A 208 7.10 15.10 31.34
CA ALA A 208 6.98 13.80 30.69
C ALA A 208 8.26 13.01 31.03
N PRO A 209 8.28 12.26 32.14
CA PRO A 209 9.47 11.50 32.50
C PRO A 209 9.75 10.39 31.47
N GLY A 210 8.71 9.86 30.81
CA GLY A 210 8.83 8.93 29.69
C GLY A 210 9.71 7.74 30.05
N ALA A 211 9.40 7.06 31.15
CA ALA A 211 10.29 6.06 31.73
C ALA A 211 10.13 4.73 31.01
N ASP A 212 8.90 4.30 30.78
CA ASP A 212 8.58 3.18 29.92
C ASP A 212 8.63 3.60 28.45
N ASP A 213 8.01 4.74 28.13
CA ASP A 213 7.73 5.28 26.80
C ASP A 213 8.60 6.52 26.46
N ASP A 214 9.65 6.38 25.64
CA ASP A 214 10.42 5.15 25.39
C ASP A 214 11.81 5.25 26.03
N GLY A 215 11.82 5.66 27.30
CA GLY A 215 13.03 5.59 28.12
C GLY A 215 13.53 4.16 28.24
N SER A 216 12.63 3.18 28.34
CA SER A 216 12.96 1.79 28.59
C SER A 216 13.62 1.12 27.38
N GLY A 217 13.04 1.26 26.18
CA GLY A 217 13.63 0.78 24.93
C GLY A 217 14.95 1.49 24.62
N THR A 218 14.99 2.82 24.81
CA THR A 218 16.22 3.63 24.65
C THR A 218 17.40 3.06 25.46
N VAL A 219 17.22 2.80 26.78
CA VAL A 219 18.33 2.28 27.61
C VAL A 219 18.58 0.79 27.40
N THR A 220 17.56 0.03 26.99
CA THR A 220 17.70 -1.37 26.60
C THR A 220 18.64 -1.51 25.42
N ILE A 221 18.42 -0.78 24.32
CA ILE A 221 19.29 -0.88 23.14
C ILE A 221 20.68 -0.24 23.37
N LEU A 222 20.79 0.72 24.30
CA LEU A 222 22.08 1.29 24.74
C LEU A 222 22.95 0.26 25.47
N GLU A 223 22.37 -0.52 26.38
CA GLU A 223 23.06 -1.60 27.08
C GLU A 223 23.39 -2.78 26.14
N VAL A 224 22.54 -3.04 25.15
CA VAL A 224 22.82 -3.99 24.06
C VAL A 224 24.01 -3.52 23.21
N LEU A 225 24.09 -2.24 22.83
CA LEU A 225 25.25 -1.68 22.10
C LEU A 225 26.54 -1.90 22.88
N ARG A 226 26.54 -1.50 24.16
CA ARG A 226 27.70 -1.68 25.07
C ARG A 226 28.13 -3.14 25.17
N THR A 227 27.18 -4.05 25.24
CA THR A 227 27.45 -5.49 25.40
C THR A 227 27.88 -6.16 24.09
N LEU A 228 27.27 -5.78 22.96
CA LEU A 228 27.63 -6.27 21.62
C LEU A 228 29.10 -5.92 21.30
N LEU A 229 29.53 -4.72 21.67
CA LEU A 229 30.90 -4.22 21.49
C LEU A 229 31.95 -4.82 22.46
N LEU A 230 31.57 -5.79 23.30
CA LEU A 230 32.54 -6.65 23.99
C LEU A 230 33.02 -7.82 23.11
N SER A 231 32.35 -8.08 21.97
CA SER A 231 32.76 -9.13 21.02
C SER A 231 33.84 -8.61 20.07
N GLU A 232 35.04 -9.18 20.15
CA GLU A 232 36.16 -8.84 19.25
C GLU A 232 35.75 -8.95 17.78
N ASP A 233 35.01 -9.99 17.38
CA ASP A 233 34.54 -10.18 16.01
C ASP A 233 33.55 -9.10 15.53
N ILE A 234 32.79 -8.47 16.43
CA ILE A 234 31.98 -7.30 16.09
C ILE A 234 32.88 -6.06 15.95
N VAL A 235 33.72 -5.81 16.96
CA VAL A 235 34.60 -4.63 17.04
C VAL A 235 35.55 -4.55 15.85
N THR A 236 36.11 -5.68 15.39
CA THR A 236 37.05 -5.71 14.25
C THR A 236 36.38 -5.83 12.88
N GLY A 237 35.05 -5.80 12.81
CA GLY A 237 34.30 -5.88 11.54
C GLY A 237 34.26 -7.27 10.90
N ASN A 238 34.42 -8.35 11.67
CA ASN A 238 34.30 -9.72 11.16
C ASN A 238 32.83 -10.13 10.90
N ALA A 239 31.85 -9.39 11.42
CA ALA A 239 30.44 -9.54 11.08
C ALA A 239 30.19 -9.46 9.57
N THR A 240 29.28 -10.27 9.03
CA THR A 240 28.95 -10.27 7.59
C THR A 240 28.13 -9.04 7.19
N ASN A 241 27.19 -8.65 8.04
CA ASN A 241 26.26 -7.54 7.81
C ASN A 241 26.61 -6.39 8.77
N THR A 242 26.45 -5.15 8.29
CA THR A 242 26.58 -3.94 9.11
C THR A 242 25.45 -3.88 10.13
N VAL A 243 25.76 -3.54 11.38
CA VAL A 243 24.77 -3.38 12.45
C VAL A 243 24.62 -1.90 12.77
N GLU A 244 23.39 -1.40 12.84
CA GLU A 244 23.07 -0.03 13.23
C GLU A 244 22.13 0.01 14.44
N PHE A 245 22.37 0.98 15.32
CA PHE A 245 21.52 1.29 16.46
C PHE A 245 20.94 2.69 16.27
N HIS A 246 19.61 2.81 16.24
CA HIS A 246 18.93 4.09 16.04
C HIS A 246 18.15 4.52 17.28
N TRP A 247 18.28 5.79 17.64
CA TRP A 247 17.40 6.47 18.58
C TRP A 247 16.66 7.57 17.84
N TYR A 248 15.38 7.35 17.57
CA TYR A 248 14.56 8.27 16.81
C TYR A 248 14.17 9.51 17.62
N SER A 249 13.74 10.55 16.92
CA SER A 249 13.25 11.80 17.48
C SER A 249 11.89 12.08 16.86
N ALA A 250 10.98 12.64 17.64
CA ALA A 250 9.64 12.99 17.17
C ALA A 250 8.84 11.76 16.68
N GLU A 251 8.98 10.62 17.36
CA GLU A 251 7.97 9.53 17.28
C GLU A 251 6.61 10.15 17.61
N GLU A 252 6.55 10.87 18.72
CA GLU A 252 5.34 11.44 19.31
C GLU A 252 4.70 12.52 18.44
N GLY A 253 5.48 13.06 17.50
CA GLY A 253 5.01 13.96 16.46
C GLY A 253 4.26 13.27 15.32
N GLY A 254 4.21 11.94 15.28
CA GLY A 254 3.70 11.11 14.19
C GLY A 254 4.82 10.48 13.35
N LEU A 255 5.76 9.77 14.00
CA LEU A 255 6.87 9.02 13.41
C LEU A 255 7.85 9.86 12.55
N LEU A 256 8.05 11.13 12.90
CA LEU A 256 8.72 12.10 12.01
C LEU A 256 10.21 11.78 11.78
N GLY A 257 10.96 11.44 12.83
CA GLY A 257 12.41 11.19 12.70
C GLY A 257 12.76 9.87 12.02
N SER A 258 11.99 8.81 12.27
CA SER A 258 12.18 7.52 11.58
C SER A 258 11.77 7.59 10.11
N GLN A 259 10.67 8.28 9.77
CA GLN A 259 10.31 8.55 8.36
C GLN A 259 11.44 9.29 7.64
N ALA A 260 12.01 10.34 8.24
CA ALA A 260 13.12 11.09 7.64
C ALA A 260 14.38 10.22 7.41
N ILE A 261 14.75 9.36 8.36
CA ILE A 261 15.88 8.42 8.21
C ILE A 261 15.60 7.38 7.11
N PHE A 262 14.43 6.73 7.12
CA PHE A 262 14.14 5.69 6.14
C PHE A 262 13.89 6.23 4.73
N SER A 263 13.36 7.46 4.60
CA SER A 263 13.35 8.20 3.33
C SER A 263 14.76 8.45 2.82
N HIS A 264 15.65 8.99 3.66
CA HIS A 264 17.05 9.21 3.29
C HIS A 264 17.77 7.91 2.91
N TYR A 265 17.51 6.81 3.62
CA TYR A 265 18.07 5.49 3.32
C TYR A 265 17.56 4.98 1.96
N ARG A 266 16.29 5.24 1.63
CA ARG A 266 15.69 4.90 0.34
C ARG A 266 16.26 5.72 -0.81
N GLU A 267 16.52 7.01 -0.60
CA GLU A 267 17.20 7.91 -1.55
C GLU A 267 18.65 7.49 -1.84
N ASN A 268 19.33 6.87 -0.87
CA ASN A 268 20.73 6.48 -0.94
C ASN A 268 20.94 4.96 -1.14
N ASP A 269 19.91 4.23 -1.58
CA ASP A 269 19.93 2.79 -1.88
C ASP A 269 20.52 1.91 -0.73
N ARG A 270 20.24 2.26 0.53
CA ARG A 270 20.71 1.51 1.70
C ARG A 270 20.00 0.16 1.80
N ASP A 271 20.76 -0.94 1.88
CA ASP A 271 20.19 -2.30 1.84
C ASP A 271 19.86 -2.83 3.25
N VAL A 272 18.81 -2.26 3.89
CA VAL A 272 18.33 -2.75 5.19
C VAL A 272 17.65 -4.12 5.03
N LYS A 273 18.10 -5.09 5.82
CA LYS A 273 17.63 -6.49 5.80
C LYS A 273 16.77 -6.87 6.99
N ALA A 274 16.88 -6.16 8.09
CA ALA A 274 15.97 -6.28 9.23
C ALA A 274 16.01 -4.99 10.02
N MET A 275 14.87 -4.63 10.59
CA MET A 275 14.76 -3.60 11.61
C MET A 275 13.92 -4.16 12.77
N LEU A 276 14.43 -4.05 14.00
CA LEU A 276 13.71 -4.41 15.21
C LEU A 276 13.49 -3.17 16.07
N GLN A 277 12.23 -2.78 16.26
CA GLN A 277 11.86 -1.76 17.25
C GLN A 277 11.78 -2.38 18.65
N GLN A 278 12.28 -1.65 19.63
CA GLN A 278 12.05 -1.80 21.06
C GLN A 278 11.40 -0.49 21.52
N ASP A 279 10.18 -0.60 22.03
CA ASP A 279 9.34 0.53 22.45
C ASP A 279 8.39 -0.02 23.53
N MET A 280 8.49 0.54 24.73
CA MET A 280 7.99 -0.01 26.02
C MET A 280 8.50 -1.43 26.29
N THR A 281 9.38 -1.56 27.29
CA THR A 281 10.13 -2.78 27.60
C THR A 281 10.16 -3.11 29.10
N GLY A 282 9.43 -2.36 29.93
CA GLY A 282 9.62 -2.36 31.38
C GLY A 282 8.41 -2.74 32.23
N TYR A 283 7.17 -2.46 31.80
CA TYR A 283 5.99 -2.59 32.63
C TYR A 283 5.29 -3.95 32.51
N ILE A 284 5.38 -4.73 33.59
CA ILE A 284 4.73 -6.05 33.71
C ILE A 284 3.47 -6.05 34.59
N GLN A 285 3.15 -4.93 35.25
CA GLN A 285 2.13 -4.94 36.31
C GLN A 285 0.72 -5.19 35.77
N GLY A 286 0.42 -4.75 34.55
CA GLY A 286 -0.87 -5.04 33.89
C GLY A 286 -1.04 -6.54 33.62
N THR A 287 -0.01 -7.18 33.04
CA THR A 287 0.04 -8.64 32.79
C THR A 287 -0.19 -9.44 34.07
N LEU A 288 0.51 -9.08 35.15
CA LEU A 288 0.37 -9.73 36.45
C LEU A 288 -1.01 -9.47 37.08
N ALA A 289 -1.55 -8.25 36.99
CA ALA A 289 -2.87 -7.91 37.49
C ALA A 289 -4.01 -8.62 36.73
N ALA A 290 -3.81 -8.89 35.44
CA ALA A 290 -4.71 -9.71 34.62
C ALA A 290 -4.61 -11.22 34.93
N GLY A 291 -3.68 -11.65 35.79
CA GLY A 291 -3.46 -13.05 36.12
C GLY A 291 -2.82 -13.86 34.99
N ARG A 292 -2.17 -13.19 34.03
CA ARG A 292 -1.42 -13.81 32.94
C ARG A 292 0.02 -14.13 33.38
N GLN A 293 0.68 -15.01 32.63
CA GLN A 293 2.12 -15.25 32.80
C GLN A 293 2.90 -14.06 32.22
N GLU A 294 4.01 -13.69 32.85
CA GLU A 294 4.96 -12.73 32.29
C GLU A 294 5.51 -13.21 30.92
N SER A 295 5.41 -12.35 29.91
CA SER A 295 5.79 -12.66 28.53
C SER A 295 6.02 -11.37 27.74
N VAL A 296 6.98 -11.35 26.83
CA VAL A 296 7.12 -10.24 25.87
C VAL A 296 6.02 -10.28 24.81
N GLY A 297 5.55 -9.13 24.35
CA GLY A 297 4.55 -9.00 23.28
C GLY A 297 5.19 -8.91 21.90
N VAL A 298 4.95 -9.90 21.04
CA VAL A 298 5.37 -9.88 19.63
C VAL A 298 4.23 -9.33 18.78
N ILE A 299 4.45 -8.18 18.13
CA ILE A 299 3.46 -7.57 17.24
C ILE A 299 3.38 -8.33 15.91
N VAL A 300 2.16 -8.60 15.45
CA VAL A 300 1.89 -9.39 14.23
C VAL A 300 1.08 -8.66 13.15
N ASP A 301 0.72 -7.39 13.36
CA ASP A 301 0.17 -6.49 12.34
C ASP A 301 1.19 -5.42 11.91
N PHE A 302 1.13 -5.01 10.63
CA PHE A 302 2.01 -3.99 10.01
C PHE A 302 3.54 -4.26 10.02
N VAL A 303 3.95 -5.52 10.25
CA VAL A 303 5.33 -6.03 10.30
C VAL A 303 5.66 -7.05 9.19
N ASP A 304 6.94 -7.29 8.93
CA ASP A 304 7.42 -8.35 8.03
C ASP A 304 7.33 -9.74 8.68
N LYS A 305 6.46 -10.59 8.14
CA LYS A 305 6.19 -11.90 8.72
C LYS A 305 7.42 -12.82 8.83
N PRO A 306 8.26 -13.02 7.80
CA PRO A 306 9.50 -13.80 7.94
C PRO A 306 10.40 -13.33 9.08
N LEU A 307 10.55 -12.01 9.26
CA LEU A 307 11.31 -11.44 10.37
C LEU A 307 10.64 -11.70 11.72
N THR A 308 9.32 -11.51 11.83
CA THR A 308 8.57 -11.78 13.05
C THR A 308 8.68 -13.26 13.49
N GLU A 309 8.67 -14.22 12.57
CA GLU A 309 8.90 -15.65 12.90
C GLU A 309 10.35 -15.93 13.36
N PHE A 310 11.34 -15.24 12.78
CA PHE A 310 12.72 -15.30 13.28
C PHE A 310 12.82 -14.74 14.71
N ILE A 311 12.18 -13.60 14.99
CA ILE A 311 12.14 -13.00 16.34
C ILE A 311 11.50 -13.94 17.37
N LYS A 312 10.39 -14.63 17.05
CA LYS A 312 9.81 -15.67 17.92
C LYS A 312 10.80 -16.79 18.24
N THR A 313 11.60 -17.18 17.25
CA THR A 313 12.66 -18.20 17.40
C THR A 313 13.78 -17.71 18.31
N VAL A 314 14.22 -16.45 18.14
CA VAL A 314 15.20 -15.78 19.01
C VAL A 314 14.71 -15.70 20.46
N ILE A 315 13.46 -15.26 20.70
CA ILE A 315 12.90 -15.19 22.06
C ILE A 315 12.89 -16.58 22.71
N THR A 316 12.47 -17.61 21.97
CA THR A 316 12.35 -18.99 22.48
C THR A 316 13.71 -19.59 22.91
N GLU A 317 14.82 -19.20 22.27
CA GLU A 317 16.16 -19.73 22.56
C GLU A 317 16.93 -18.91 23.63
N TYR A 318 16.68 -17.60 23.70
CA TYR A 318 17.51 -16.66 24.46
C TYR A 318 16.84 -15.99 25.66
N CYS A 319 15.51 -15.93 25.73
CA CYS A 319 14.78 -15.35 26.86
C CYS A 319 14.37 -16.42 27.89
N ASP A 320 14.24 -16.01 29.16
CA ASP A 320 13.79 -16.90 30.25
C ASP A 320 12.24 -16.95 30.33
N ILE A 321 11.55 -16.06 29.60
CA ILE A 321 10.10 -15.91 29.55
C ILE A 321 9.58 -16.14 28.11
N PRO A 322 8.33 -16.61 27.94
CA PRO A 322 7.74 -16.80 26.61
C PRO A 322 7.38 -15.46 25.93
N PHE A 323 6.90 -15.55 24.70
CA PHE A 323 6.19 -14.44 24.04
C PHE A 323 4.67 -14.68 23.98
N VAL A 324 3.93 -13.60 23.77
CA VAL A 324 2.52 -13.59 23.36
C VAL A 324 2.40 -12.86 22.01
N GLU A 325 1.57 -13.37 21.09
CA GLU A 325 1.26 -12.62 19.85
C GLU A 325 0.19 -11.56 20.14
N THR A 326 0.49 -10.31 19.78
CA THR A 326 -0.35 -9.14 20.09
C THR A 326 -0.43 -8.20 18.88
N LYS A 327 -1.26 -7.16 18.96
CA LYS A 327 -1.49 -6.16 17.92
C LYS A 327 -1.61 -4.77 18.51
N CYS A 328 -1.06 -3.79 17.81
CA CYS A 328 -1.10 -2.37 18.23
C CYS A 328 -1.68 -1.41 17.17
N GLY A 329 -2.07 -1.91 16.00
CA GLY A 329 -2.72 -1.10 14.97
C GLY A 329 -1.76 -0.31 14.08
N TYR A 330 -2.34 0.54 13.21
CA TYR A 330 -1.55 1.31 12.25
C TYR A 330 -0.74 2.42 12.93
N ALA A 331 0.41 2.76 12.33
CA ALA A 331 1.29 3.84 12.79
C ALA A 331 1.62 3.76 14.29
N CYS A 332 1.80 2.53 14.79
CA CYS A 332 1.91 2.22 16.20
C CYS A 332 3.26 2.63 16.82
N SER A 333 4.35 2.56 16.05
CA SER A 333 5.72 2.97 16.43
C SER A 333 6.62 2.96 15.17
N ASP A 334 7.90 3.33 15.28
CA ASP A 334 8.84 3.58 14.16
C ASP A 334 9.06 2.40 13.20
N HIS A 335 8.73 1.16 13.61
CA HIS A 335 8.75 0.00 12.72
C HIS A 335 7.85 0.18 11.50
N ALA A 336 6.77 0.96 11.65
CA ALA A 336 5.86 1.28 10.57
C ALA A 336 6.52 2.20 9.52
N SER A 337 7.46 3.07 9.91
CA SER A 337 8.27 3.89 8.99
C SER A 337 9.20 3.01 8.15
N ALA A 338 9.86 2.01 8.76
CA ALA A 338 10.67 1.04 8.01
C ALA A 338 9.81 0.26 6.99
N SER A 339 8.64 -0.25 7.41
CA SER A 339 7.65 -0.90 6.52
C SER A 339 7.22 0.00 5.36
N ARG A 340 6.93 1.29 5.64
CA ARG A 340 6.50 2.29 4.67
C ARG A 340 7.51 2.50 3.53
N PHE A 341 8.80 2.50 3.85
CA PHE A 341 9.87 2.63 2.84
C PHE A 341 10.30 1.29 2.21
N GLY A 342 9.64 0.19 2.58
CA GLY A 342 9.80 -1.13 1.98
C GLY A 342 10.88 -2.00 2.63
N TYR A 343 11.34 -1.67 3.84
CA TYR A 343 12.31 -2.46 4.59
C TYR A 343 11.61 -3.45 5.54
N PRO A 344 12.11 -4.69 5.68
CA PRO A 344 11.57 -5.64 6.65
C PRO A 344 11.73 -5.13 8.09
N SER A 345 10.62 -5.00 8.82
CA SER A 345 10.61 -4.56 10.21
C SER A 345 9.78 -5.50 11.10
N ALA A 346 10.15 -5.57 12.37
CA ALA A 346 9.41 -6.23 13.42
C ALA A 346 9.41 -5.36 14.68
N PHE A 347 8.45 -5.60 15.57
CA PHE A 347 8.30 -4.87 16.82
C PHE A 347 7.99 -5.85 17.95
N VAL A 348 8.70 -5.70 19.07
CA VAL A 348 8.44 -6.41 20.32
C VAL A 348 8.30 -5.39 21.45
N ILE A 349 7.12 -5.40 22.06
CA ILE A 349 6.69 -4.61 23.20
C ILE A 349 6.74 -5.48 24.47
N GLU A 350 6.70 -4.88 25.64
CA GLU A 350 6.68 -5.52 26.97
C GLU A 350 5.60 -6.59 27.22
N SER A 351 4.44 -6.54 26.55
CA SER A 351 3.28 -7.35 26.96
C SER A 351 2.20 -7.50 25.88
N ASP A 352 1.14 -8.27 26.18
CA ASP A 352 -0.12 -8.21 25.42
C ASP A 352 -0.64 -6.76 25.45
N PHE A 353 -0.95 -6.16 24.30
CA PHE A 353 -1.16 -4.70 24.17
C PHE A 353 -2.30 -4.13 25.07
N PRO A 354 -3.39 -4.88 25.36
CA PRO A 354 -4.37 -4.47 26.37
C PRO A 354 -3.78 -4.28 27.78
N ASP A 355 -2.69 -4.96 28.12
CA ASP A 355 -2.08 -4.99 29.45
C ASP A 355 -0.89 -4.02 29.62
N SER A 356 -0.34 -3.48 28.52
CA SER A 356 0.80 -2.53 28.54
C SER A 356 0.49 -1.25 29.35
N ASP A 357 1.50 -0.47 29.75
CA ASP A 357 1.24 0.65 30.66
C ASP A 357 0.19 1.65 30.13
N LYS A 358 -0.74 2.03 31.02
CA LYS A 358 -1.79 3.03 30.77
C LYS A 358 -1.46 4.40 31.39
N LYS A 359 -0.23 4.55 31.90
CA LYS A 359 0.35 5.80 32.42
C LYS A 359 1.22 6.52 31.39
N ILE A 360 1.49 5.92 30.22
CA ILE A 360 2.23 6.50 29.10
C ILE A 360 1.70 7.87 28.69
N HIS A 361 2.56 8.69 28.11
CA HIS A 361 2.30 10.11 27.81
C HIS A 361 1.82 10.99 28.99
N THR A 362 2.11 10.64 30.25
CA THR A 362 1.74 11.44 31.44
C THR A 362 2.91 11.70 32.40
N THR A 363 2.67 12.42 33.49
CA THR A 363 3.64 12.56 34.60
C THR A 363 3.82 11.28 35.42
N GLU A 364 2.94 10.30 35.25
CA GLU A 364 2.93 9.03 36.02
C GLU A 364 3.63 7.88 35.31
N ASP A 365 4.05 8.05 34.05
CA ASP A 365 5.06 7.16 33.47
C ASP A 365 6.40 7.39 34.20
N LYS A 366 6.78 6.43 35.05
CA LYS A 366 7.87 6.54 36.03
C LYS A 366 8.61 5.22 36.20
N ILE A 367 9.92 5.34 36.39
CA ILE A 367 10.86 4.24 36.64
C ILE A 367 10.44 3.29 37.77
N GLU A 368 9.71 3.79 38.78
CA GLU A 368 9.24 2.98 39.93
C GLU A 368 8.21 1.89 39.57
N TYR A 369 7.62 1.94 38.37
CA TYR A 369 6.67 0.93 37.90
C TYR A 369 7.32 -0.20 37.09
N LEU A 370 8.59 -0.04 36.69
CA LEU A 370 9.25 -0.91 35.71
C LEU A 370 10.02 -2.07 36.35
N SER A 371 10.19 -3.13 35.57
CA SER A 371 10.95 -4.33 35.91
C SER A 371 12.22 -4.41 35.06
N PHE A 372 13.37 -4.05 35.64
CA PHE A 372 14.68 -4.28 35.00
C PHE A 372 14.98 -5.77 34.78
N ASP A 373 14.27 -6.66 35.48
CA ASP A 373 14.28 -8.11 35.24
C ASP A 373 13.63 -8.45 33.90
N HIS A 374 12.57 -7.72 33.52
CA HIS A 374 11.87 -7.84 32.25
C HIS A 374 12.64 -7.16 31.10
N MET A 375 13.15 -5.95 31.32
CA MET A 375 13.96 -5.22 30.32
C MET A 375 15.21 -6.01 29.90
N ILE A 376 15.78 -6.84 30.79
CA ILE A 376 16.88 -7.75 30.43
C ILE A 376 16.46 -8.86 29.46
N GLN A 377 15.19 -9.28 29.45
CA GLN A 377 14.69 -10.25 28.45
C GLN A 377 14.64 -9.60 27.06
N HIS A 378 14.19 -8.35 26.98
CA HIS A 378 14.29 -7.51 25.78
C HIS A 378 15.74 -7.31 25.33
N ALA A 379 16.66 -7.02 26.27
CA ALA A 379 18.08 -6.87 25.97
C ALA A 379 18.71 -8.18 25.45
N LYS A 380 18.39 -9.33 26.05
CA LYS A 380 18.82 -10.66 25.60
C LYS A 380 18.38 -10.95 24.16
N MET A 381 17.09 -10.77 23.87
CA MET A 381 16.53 -10.93 22.52
C MET A 381 17.20 -9.98 21.52
N SER A 382 17.33 -8.70 21.88
CA SER A 382 17.88 -7.66 21.01
C SER A 382 19.37 -7.88 20.71
N LEU A 383 20.15 -8.31 21.70
CA LEU A 383 21.55 -8.72 21.53
C LEU A 383 21.67 -9.93 20.60
N ALA A 384 20.81 -10.94 20.79
CA ALA A 384 20.78 -12.14 19.96
C ALA A 384 20.38 -11.84 18.51
N PHE A 385 19.36 -11.00 18.31
CA PHE A 385 18.94 -10.50 16.99
C PHE A 385 20.09 -9.80 16.25
N ALA A 386 20.76 -8.86 16.93
CA ALA A 386 21.89 -8.11 16.35
C ALA A 386 23.07 -9.03 16.01
N TYR A 387 23.37 -10.02 16.86
CA TYR A 387 24.51 -10.93 16.66
C TYR A 387 24.22 -11.99 15.57
N GLU A 388 23.12 -12.73 15.67
CA GLU A 388 22.75 -13.77 14.69
C GLU A 388 22.63 -13.17 13.28
N LEU A 389 21.94 -12.03 13.13
CA LEU A 389 21.82 -11.39 11.83
C LEU A 389 23.07 -10.60 11.42
N GLY A 390 23.92 -10.17 12.35
CA GLY A 390 25.24 -9.63 12.06
C GLY A 390 26.14 -10.66 11.36
N PHE A 391 26.10 -11.93 11.78
CA PHE A 391 26.88 -13.02 11.17
C PHE A 391 26.11 -13.86 10.13
N ALA A 392 24.81 -13.62 9.93
CA ALA A 392 24.01 -14.33 8.94
C ALA A 392 24.57 -14.17 7.51
N THR A 393 25.21 -15.24 7.02
CA THR A 393 25.71 -15.28 5.64
C THR A 393 24.57 -15.21 4.62
N PRO A 394 24.78 -14.62 3.43
CA PRO A 394 23.86 -14.80 2.32
C PRO A 394 23.72 -16.30 2.05
N SER A 395 22.49 -16.82 2.08
CA SER A 395 22.22 -18.21 1.75
C SER A 395 22.87 -18.56 0.42
N ARG A 396 23.71 -19.61 0.42
CA ARG A 396 24.61 -19.97 -0.68
C ARG A 396 23.80 -20.47 -1.88
N GLN A 397 23.26 -19.54 -2.67
CA GLN A 397 22.67 -19.85 -3.97
C GLN A 397 23.71 -20.60 -4.80
N LEU A 398 23.38 -21.85 -5.18
CA LEU A 398 23.88 -22.36 -6.45
C LEU A 398 23.53 -21.31 -7.50
N SER A 399 24.48 -20.98 -8.37
CA SER A 399 24.40 -19.86 -9.30
C SER A 399 23.25 -20.02 -10.32
N LEU A 400 22.06 -19.62 -9.89
CA LEU A 400 21.04 -19.00 -10.71
C LEU A 400 21.28 -17.48 -10.61
N PRO A 401 21.12 -16.73 -11.70
CA PRO A 401 21.52 -15.32 -11.74
C PRO A 401 20.78 -14.48 -10.69
N THR A 402 21.50 -13.56 -10.06
CA THR A 402 21.03 -12.66 -9.01
C THR A 402 19.78 -11.90 -9.47
N CYS A 403 18.60 -12.36 -9.04
CA CYS A 403 17.35 -11.70 -9.36
C CYS A 403 17.07 -10.63 -8.29
N VAL A 404 17.20 -9.37 -8.68
CA VAL A 404 16.54 -8.26 -7.98
C VAL A 404 15.05 -8.56 -8.07
N TYR A 405 14.38 -8.78 -6.94
CA TYR A 405 12.91 -8.85 -6.91
C TYR A 405 12.35 -7.42 -6.98
N THR A 406 12.58 -6.77 -8.12
CA THR A 406 11.54 -5.93 -8.71
C THR A 406 10.31 -6.82 -8.87
N MET A 407 9.12 -6.31 -8.55
CA MET A 407 7.89 -6.95 -9.06
C MET A 407 8.09 -7.10 -10.57
N PRO A 408 8.02 -8.32 -11.13
CA PRO A 408 8.27 -8.48 -12.55
C PRO A 408 7.26 -7.62 -13.29
N PHE A 409 7.75 -6.87 -14.27
CA PHE A 409 6.96 -5.89 -15.03
C PHE A 409 6.46 -4.67 -14.21
N GLU A 410 7.16 -4.22 -13.14
CA GLU A 410 6.77 -3.03 -12.35
C GLU A 410 6.64 -1.75 -13.21
N ASN A 411 7.62 -1.48 -14.07
CA ASN A 411 7.63 -0.29 -14.94
C ASN A 411 6.51 -0.37 -15.99
N GLU A 412 6.37 -1.53 -16.62
CA GLU A 412 5.28 -1.85 -17.52
C GLU A 412 3.91 -1.65 -16.86
N LEU A 413 3.69 -2.18 -15.65
CA LEU A 413 2.43 -2.01 -14.92
C LEU A 413 2.18 -0.54 -14.58
N HIS A 414 3.19 0.21 -14.16
CA HIS A 414 3.04 1.62 -13.83
C HIS A 414 2.60 2.45 -15.04
N ILE A 415 3.29 2.29 -16.18
CA ILE A 415 2.99 3.01 -17.42
C ILE A 415 1.66 2.53 -18.02
N ALA A 416 1.37 1.23 -17.98
CA ALA A 416 0.08 0.66 -18.39
C ALA A 416 -1.08 1.21 -17.54
N SER A 417 -0.91 1.29 -16.22
CA SER A 417 -1.92 1.84 -15.30
C SER A 417 -2.19 3.31 -15.60
N LEU A 418 -1.15 4.13 -15.77
CA LEU A 418 -1.30 5.54 -16.10
C LEU A 418 -1.93 5.75 -17.50
N ALA A 419 -1.54 4.94 -18.50
CA ALA A 419 -2.10 4.99 -19.84
C ALA A 419 -3.59 4.61 -19.86
N VAL A 420 -3.97 3.55 -19.13
CA VAL A 420 -5.38 3.13 -18.96
C VAL A 420 -6.17 4.16 -18.13
N GLN A 421 -5.59 4.79 -17.11
CA GLN A 421 -6.24 5.87 -16.37
C GLN A 421 -6.54 7.08 -17.27
N ARG A 422 -5.60 7.46 -18.14
CA ARG A 422 -5.79 8.53 -19.13
C ARG A 422 -6.84 8.18 -20.19
N ALA A 423 -6.87 6.94 -20.66
CA ALA A 423 -7.90 6.44 -21.58
C ALA A 423 -9.29 6.33 -20.92
N ALA A 424 -9.38 5.93 -19.65
CA ALA A 424 -10.61 5.91 -18.87
C ALA A 424 -11.18 7.33 -18.67
N LEU A 425 -10.33 8.34 -18.49
CA LEU A 425 -10.74 9.74 -18.44
C LEU A 425 -11.29 10.24 -19.79
N LEU A 426 -10.62 9.91 -20.89
CA LEU A 426 -11.07 10.20 -22.26
C LEU A 426 -12.46 9.60 -22.54
N THR A 427 -12.63 8.30 -22.29
CA THR A 427 -13.90 7.58 -22.56
C THR A 427 -15.05 8.16 -21.74
N LYS A 428 -14.82 8.49 -20.46
CA LYS A 428 -15.77 9.26 -19.63
C LYS A 428 -16.12 10.63 -20.19
N SER A 429 -15.13 11.38 -20.69
CA SER A 429 -15.32 12.72 -21.26
C SER A 429 -16.18 12.68 -22.54
N ILE A 430 -15.95 11.68 -23.40
CA ILE A 430 -16.75 11.44 -24.61
C ILE A 430 -18.18 11.06 -24.23
N LEU A 431 -18.36 10.11 -23.31
CA LEU A 431 -19.69 9.69 -22.84
C LEU A 431 -20.49 10.88 -22.28
N ALA A 432 -19.87 11.69 -21.41
CA ALA A 432 -20.47 12.91 -20.87
C ALA A 432 -20.77 14.00 -21.93
N SER A 433 -20.21 13.88 -23.14
CA SER A 433 -20.50 14.76 -24.29
C SER A 433 -21.69 14.25 -25.11
N VAL A 434 -21.89 12.92 -25.19
CA VAL A 434 -23.10 12.29 -25.73
C VAL A 434 -24.32 12.65 -24.86
N ASP A 435 -24.21 12.52 -23.54
CA ASP A 435 -25.30 12.84 -22.60
C ASP A 435 -25.77 14.31 -22.69
N LYS A 436 -24.86 15.22 -23.00
CA LYS A 436 -25.14 16.66 -23.19
C LYS A 436 -25.72 16.98 -24.58
N GLY A 437 -25.86 15.98 -25.45
CA GLY A 437 -26.34 16.16 -26.83
C GLY A 437 -25.34 16.88 -27.75
N ALA A 438 -24.05 16.95 -27.37
CA ALA A 438 -23.00 17.51 -28.22
C ALA A 438 -22.55 16.52 -29.31
N LEU A 439 -22.84 15.23 -29.12
CA LEU A 439 -22.67 14.15 -30.08
C LEU A 439 -24.00 13.40 -30.22
N ASP A 440 -24.32 12.91 -31.43
CA ASP A 440 -25.53 12.12 -31.65
C ASP A 440 -25.30 10.66 -31.22
N LYS A 441 -26.22 10.14 -30.40
CA LYS A 441 -26.27 8.76 -29.89
C LYS A 441 -26.84 7.75 -30.89
N HIS A 442 -27.43 8.22 -31.99
CA HIS A 442 -27.98 7.39 -33.06
C HIS A 442 -26.97 7.08 -34.17
N ASP A 443 -25.82 7.76 -34.15
CA ASP A 443 -24.64 7.47 -34.95
C ASP A 443 -23.61 6.78 -34.04
N ASN A 444 -22.92 5.75 -34.53
CA ASN A 444 -21.87 5.05 -33.76
C ASN A 444 -20.57 5.86 -33.65
N THR A 445 -20.46 7.00 -34.34
CA THR A 445 -19.38 7.98 -34.21
C THR A 445 -18.79 8.15 -32.78
N PRO A 446 -19.57 8.28 -31.68
CA PRO A 446 -18.99 8.54 -30.36
C PRO A 446 -18.18 7.38 -29.80
N VAL A 447 -18.63 6.13 -29.99
CA VAL A 447 -17.86 4.95 -29.55
C VAL A 447 -16.62 4.81 -30.42
N THR A 448 -16.76 4.96 -31.74
CA THR A 448 -15.62 4.95 -32.68
C THR A 448 -14.55 6.02 -32.37
N ILE A 449 -14.95 7.24 -31.96
CA ILE A 449 -13.97 8.25 -31.51
C ILE A 449 -13.27 7.79 -30.22
N ALA A 450 -14.00 7.21 -29.27
CA ALA A 450 -13.44 6.71 -28.02
C ALA A 450 -12.45 5.56 -28.27
N ASP A 451 -12.80 4.60 -29.12
CA ASP A 451 -11.97 3.45 -29.49
C ASP A 451 -10.63 3.89 -30.08
N PHE A 452 -10.68 4.69 -31.16
CA PHE A 452 -9.48 5.17 -31.83
C PHE A 452 -8.61 6.07 -30.93
N ALA A 453 -9.21 6.98 -30.16
CA ALA A 453 -8.46 7.91 -29.32
C ALA A 453 -7.84 7.21 -28.10
N ALA A 454 -8.54 6.26 -27.48
CA ALA A 454 -8.00 5.47 -26.38
C ALA A 454 -6.87 4.56 -26.86
N GLN A 455 -7.04 3.86 -27.99
CA GLN A 455 -5.98 3.05 -28.60
C GLN A 455 -4.75 3.91 -28.95
N ALA A 456 -4.94 5.11 -29.52
CA ALA A 456 -3.83 6.02 -29.82
C ALA A 456 -3.08 6.48 -28.56
N LEU A 457 -3.78 6.86 -27.49
CA LEU A 457 -3.17 7.31 -26.22
C LEU A 457 -2.43 6.18 -25.48
N ILE A 458 -2.94 4.96 -25.53
CA ILE A 458 -2.33 3.78 -24.88
C ILE A 458 -1.11 3.33 -25.68
N ILE A 459 -1.24 3.10 -26.98
CA ILE A 459 -0.12 2.62 -27.82
C ILE A 459 0.98 3.68 -27.89
N SER A 460 0.66 4.98 -27.97
CA SER A 460 1.70 6.03 -28.00
C SER A 460 2.56 6.04 -26.73
N ALA A 461 1.93 5.93 -25.54
CA ALA A 461 2.66 5.86 -24.27
C ALA A 461 3.51 4.58 -24.17
N LEU A 462 2.92 3.41 -24.45
CA LEU A 462 3.59 2.12 -24.36
C LEU A 462 4.70 1.96 -25.42
N HIS A 463 4.53 2.46 -26.64
CA HIS A 463 5.56 2.38 -27.68
C HIS A 463 6.73 3.33 -27.41
N ALA A 464 6.50 4.48 -26.78
CA ALA A 464 7.58 5.35 -26.32
C ALA A 464 8.38 4.69 -25.17
N ALA A 465 7.71 3.99 -24.25
CA ALA A 465 8.34 3.30 -23.13
C ALA A 465 9.00 1.96 -23.52
N PHE A 466 8.39 1.21 -24.45
CA PHE A 466 8.78 -0.13 -24.87
C PHE A 466 8.83 -0.24 -26.41
N PRO A 467 9.81 0.41 -27.08
CA PRO A 467 9.79 0.54 -28.55
C PRO A 467 9.89 -0.76 -29.35
N THR A 468 10.28 -1.87 -28.69
CA THR A 468 10.43 -3.20 -29.29
C THR A 468 9.23 -4.12 -29.07
N ASP A 469 8.28 -3.75 -28.20
CA ASP A 469 7.11 -4.59 -27.93
C ASP A 469 6.11 -4.49 -29.10
N GLY A 470 5.46 -5.62 -29.41
CA GLY A 470 4.37 -5.66 -30.37
C GLY A 470 3.05 -5.16 -29.77
N PHE A 471 2.08 -4.88 -30.63
CA PHE A 471 0.72 -4.49 -30.23
C PHE A 471 -0.31 -5.38 -30.95
N VAL A 472 -1.45 -5.63 -30.30
CA VAL A 472 -2.66 -6.20 -30.90
C VAL A 472 -3.86 -5.50 -30.27
N GLY A 473 -4.48 -4.61 -31.04
CA GLY A 473 -5.73 -3.93 -30.69
C GLY A 473 -6.82 -4.23 -31.71
N GLU A 474 -8.08 -3.95 -31.36
CA GLU A 474 -9.21 -4.12 -32.28
C GLU A 474 -9.06 -3.23 -33.53
N GLU A 475 -8.74 -1.94 -33.31
CA GLU A 475 -8.92 -0.89 -34.31
C GLU A 475 -7.78 -0.72 -35.32
N SER A 476 -8.13 -0.47 -36.59
CA SER A 476 -7.19 -0.11 -37.67
C SER A 476 -7.52 1.28 -38.22
N ALA A 477 -6.50 2.09 -38.50
CA ALA A 477 -6.66 3.48 -38.91
C ALA A 477 -7.19 3.66 -40.36
N ASP A 478 -7.61 2.58 -41.03
CA ASP A 478 -8.07 2.62 -42.41
C ASP A 478 -9.33 3.46 -42.58
N VAL A 479 -10.30 3.36 -41.66
CA VAL A 479 -11.51 4.19 -41.66
C VAL A 479 -11.16 5.68 -41.50
N LEU A 480 -10.18 6.01 -40.65
CA LEU A 480 -9.74 7.39 -40.42
C LEU A 480 -9.01 8.00 -41.63
N ARG A 481 -8.44 7.18 -42.52
CA ARG A 481 -7.85 7.65 -43.78
C ARG A 481 -8.90 7.98 -44.84
N GLU A 482 -10.07 7.34 -44.75
CA GLU A 482 -11.20 7.57 -45.65
C GLU A 482 -12.09 8.73 -45.16
N ASP A 483 -12.31 8.85 -43.84
CA ASP A 483 -13.04 9.97 -43.23
C ASP A 483 -12.11 10.93 -42.46
N ARG A 484 -11.69 11.99 -43.17
CA ARG A 484 -10.92 13.09 -42.57
C ARG A 484 -11.66 13.81 -41.44
N GLY A 485 -12.99 13.92 -41.49
CA GLY A 485 -13.78 14.59 -40.45
C GLY A 485 -13.81 13.80 -39.14
N LEU A 486 -13.88 12.46 -39.24
CA LEU A 486 -13.68 11.57 -38.09
C LEU A 486 -12.23 11.65 -37.57
N MET A 487 -11.23 11.62 -38.45
CA MET A 487 -9.82 11.74 -38.07
C MET A 487 -9.50 13.02 -37.29
N GLU A 488 -10.00 14.19 -37.71
CA GLU A 488 -9.78 15.45 -36.97
C GLU A 488 -10.43 15.40 -35.58
N ARG A 489 -11.63 14.80 -35.43
CA ARG A 489 -12.29 14.63 -34.11
C ARG A 489 -11.53 13.69 -33.18
N VAL A 490 -10.97 12.58 -33.71
CA VAL A 490 -10.09 11.69 -32.94
C VAL A 490 -8.82 12.43 -32.51
N TRP A 491 -8.20 13.18 -33.42
CA TRP A 491 -7.00 13.99 -33.14
C TRP A 491 -7.26 15.04 -32.04
N GLU A 492 -8.38 15.76 -32.11
CA GLU A 492 -8.79 16.72 -31.08
C GLU A 492 -8.97 16.05 -29.71
N ALA A 493 -9.63 14.89 -29.66
CA ALA A 493 -9.85 14.13 -28.42
C ALA A 493 -8.54 13.61 -27.79
N VAL A 494 -7.62 13.09 -28.61
CA VAL A 494 -6.27 12.66 -28.20
C VAL A 494 -5.48 13.82 -27.60
N GLN A 495 -5.46 14.97 -28.28
CA GLN A 495 -4.65 16.10 -27.83
C GLN A 495 -5.23 16.78 -26.58
N ALA A 496 -6.55 16.94 -26.50
CA ALA A 496 -7.23 17.55 -25.35
C ALA A 496 -7.11 16.74 -24.05
N THR A 497 -7.01 15.41 -24.13
CA THR A 497 -6.96 14.54 -22.94
C THR A 497 -5.62 14.62 -22.24
N HIS A 498 -5.60 15.02 -20.98
CA HIS A 498 -4.44 15.04 -20.10
C HIS A 498 -4.88 14.73 -18.67
N LEU A 499 -3.99 14.18 -17.86
CA LEU A 499 -4.19 14.07 -16.42
C LEU A 499 -3.71 15.36 -15.70
N GLU A 500 -4.39 15.75 -14.62
CA GLU A 500 -3.99 16.86 -13.74
C GLU A 500 -2.59 16.59 -13.17
N GLY A 501 -1.64 17.48 -13.48
CA GLY A 501 -0.24 17.33 -13.09
C GLY A 501 0.64 16.62 -14.14
N GLU A 502 0.16 16.42 -15.37
CA GLU A 502 1.05 16.29 -16.54
C GLU A 502 1.62 17.69 -16.88
N GLU A 503 2.95 17.84 -16.98
CA GLU A 503 3.56 19.07 -17.49
C GLU A 503 3.49 19.13 -19.03
N GLU A 504 3.16 20.30 -19.60
CA GLU A 504 3.08 20.46 -21.06
C GLU A 504 4.46 20.24 -21.72
N GLY A 505 4.55 19.21 -22.55
CA GLY A 505 5.76 18.87 -23.30
C GLY A 505 6.70 17.87 -22.61
N ASP A 506 6.29 17.27 -21.49
CA ASP A 506 7.15 16.33 -20.77
C ASP A 506 7.20 14.93 -21.40
N ASP A 507 8.06 14.77 -22.41
CA ASP A 507 8.50 13.45 -22.91
C ASP A 507 9.21 12.59 -21.82
N LYS A 508 9.47 13.10 -20.60
CA LYS A 508 10.06 12.33 -19.48
C LYS A 508 9.03 11.72 -18.53
N GLY A 509 7.77 12.14 -18.58
CA GLY A 509 6.69 11.66 -17.71
C GLY A 509 6.11 10.29 -18.08
N GLY A 510 6.65 9.61 -19.11
CA GLY A 510 6.27 8.25 -19.50
C GLY A 510 4.94 8.09 -20.25
N LEU A 511 4.16 9.17 -20.43
CA LEU A 511 2.86 9.17 -21.11
C LEU A 511 2.88 9.95 -22.43
N ALA A 512 3.70 9.51 -23.38
CA ALA A 512 3.77 10.15 -24.71
C ALA A 512 2.40 10.24 -25.41
N LYS A 513 2.27 11.23 -26.31
CA LYS A 513 1.15 11.42 -27.24
C LYS A 513 1.68 11.48 -28.67
N PRO A 514 0.87 11.12 -29.70
CA PRO A 514 1.26 11.32 -31.10
C PRO A 514 1.50 12.80 -31.41
N LYS A 515 2.60 13.11 -32.10
CA LYS A 515 3.05 14.48 -32.40
C LYS A 515 2.49 14.98 -33.74
N SER A 516 1.91 14.09 -34.56
CA SER A 516 1.19 14.41 -35.80
C SER A 516 -0.01 13.48 -36.03
N ARG A 517 -0.89 13.84 -36.98
CA ARG A 517 -2.03 13.02 -37.41
C ARG A 517 -1.55 11.72 -38.05
N GLU A 518 -0.48 11.81 -38.83
CA GLU A 518 0.16 10.68 -39.50
C GLU A 518 0.72 9.69 -38.46
N GLU A 519 1.34 10.19 -37.39
CA GLU A 519 1.79 9.38 -36.26
C GLU A 519 0.61 8.76 -35.49
N MET A 520 -0.48 9.49 -35.29
CA MET A 520 -1.70 8.97 -34.67
C MET A 520 -2.27 7.78 -35.47
N LEU A 521 -2.39 7.92 -36.80
CA LEU A 521 -2.81 6.84 -37.69
C LEU A 521 -1.84 5.64 -37.66
N GLN A 522 -0.53 5.90 -37.50
CA GLN A 522 0.50 4.87 -37.41
C GLN A 522 0.42 4.08 -36.09
N VAL A 523 0.27 4.75 -34.94
CA VAL A 523 0.16 4.05 -33.64
C VAL A 523 -1.14 3.25 -33.53
N ILE A 524 -2.25 3.74 -34.09
CA ILE A 524 -3.50 2.96 -34.19
C ILE A 524 -3.25 1.68 -35.02
N ASP A 525 -2.59 1.80 -36.16
CA ASP A 525 -2.29 0.65 -37.03
C ASP A 525 -1.35 -0.40 -36.39
N TYR A 526 -0.48 -0.02 -35.45
CA TYR A 526 0.30 -1.01 -34.69
C TYR A 526 -0.62 -2.00 -33.95
N GLY A 527 -1.76 -1.54 -33.43
CA GLY A 527 -2.79 -2.39 -32.84
C GLY A 527 -3.57 -3.17 -33.89
N GLY A 528 -4.21 -2.49 -34.83
CA GLY A 528 -5.14 -3.11 -35.79
C GLY A 528 -4.50 -4.07 -36.79
N LYS A 529 -3.27 -3.79 -37.20
CA LYS A 529 -2.51 -4.62 -38.15
C LYS A 529 -1.52 -5.56 -37.45
N GLY A 530 -1.39 -5.47 -36.13
CA GLY A 530 -0.62 -6.38 -35.30
C GLY A 530 -1.19 -7.80 -35.28
N THR A 531 -0.33 -8.80 -35.49
CA THR A 531 -0.75 -10.21 -35.61
C THR A 531 -0.73 -11.01 -34.30
N GLY A 532 0.03 -10.54 -33.30
CA GLY A 532 0.42 -11.34 -32.13
C GLY A 532 1.35 -12.50 -32.51
N GLY A 533 1.55 -13.44 -31.58
CA GLY A 533 2.31 -14.67 -31.87
C GLY A 533 2.72 -15.46 -30.62
N ALA A 534 3.32 -16.63 -30.85
CA ALA A 534 3.73 -17.56 -29.80
C ALA A 534 5.08 -17.21 -29.15
N LYS A 535 5.71 -16.10 -29.55
CA LYS A 535 7.01 -15.63 -29.05
C LYS A 535 7.07 -14.10 -28.98
N GLY A 536 7.82 -13.59 -28.01
CA GLY A 536 8.04 -12.17 -27.79
C GLY A 536 6.94 -11.53 -26.95
N ARG A 537 7.08 -10.22 -26.75
CA ARG A 537 6.20 -9.37 -25.93
C ARG A 537 5.20 -8.63 -26.82
N VAL A 538 3.92 -8.72 -26.46
CA VAL A 538 2.81 -8.14 -27.19
C VAL A 538 1.82 -7.53 -26.21
N TRP A 539 1.58 -6.22 -26.33
CA TRP A 539 0.51 -5.53 -25.63
C TRP A 539 -0.81 -5.76 -26.37
N VAL A 540 -1.75 -6.40 -25.67
CA VAL A 540 -3.09 -6.73 -26.16
C VAL A 540 -4.07 -5.77 -25.51
N LEU A 541 -4.88 -5.07 -26.31
CA LEU A 541 -5.82 -4.07 -25.79
C LEU A 541 -7.18 -4.10 -26.48
N ASP A 542 -8.20 -3.77 -25.70
CA ASP A 542 -9.54 -3.42 -26.17
C ASP A 542 -9.84 -2.01 -25.63
N PRO A 543 -9.94 -0.98 -26.47
CA PRO A 543 -10.10 0.39 -26.01
C PRO A 543 -11.47 0.65 -25.36
N VAL A 544 -12.55 -0.04 -25.78
CA VAL A 544 -13.89 0.04 -25.17
C VAL A 544 -14.60 -1.34 -25.26
N ASP A 545 -14.17 -2.30 -24.43
CA ASP A 545 -14.91 -3.56 -24.29
C ASP A 545 -16.27 -3.25 -23.64
N GLY A 546 -17.32 -3.41 -24.46
CA GLY A 546 -18.68 -3.04 -24.10
C GLY A 546 -19.29 -1.93 -24.96
N THR A 547 -18.90 -1.77 -26.22
CA THR A 547 -19.39 -0.71 -27.14
C THR A 547 -20.90 -0.42 -27.08
N ALA A 548 -21.76 -1.44 -27.07
CA ALA A 548 -23.21 -1.26 -27.01
C ALA A 548 -23.73 -0.74 -25.66
N THR A 549 -23.06 -1.05 -24.55
CA THR A 549 -23.40 -0.57 -23.20
C THR A 549 -22.74 0.76 -22.89
N PHE A 550 -21.57 1.05 -23.47
CA PHE A 550 -20.93 2.37 -23.47
C PHE A 550 -21.87 3.46 -23.99
N ILE A 551 -22.49 3.29 -25.17
CA ILE A 551 -23.44 4.26 -25.75
C ILE A 551 -24.68 4.48 -24.84
N GLN A 552 -25.03 3.50 -24.01
CA GLN A 552 -26.15 3.57 -23.06
C GLN A 552 -25.74 4.14 -21.68
N GLY A 553 -24.47 4.49 -21.48
CA GLY A 553 -23.93 4.91 -20.18
C GLY A 553 -23.84 3.80 -19.13
N GLN A 554 -23.89 2.54 -19.57
CA GLN A 554 -23.87 1.32 -18.75
C GLN A 554 -22.43 0.80 -18.52
N GLN A 555 -22.22 -0.45 -18.12
CA GLN A 555 -20.87 -0.93 -17.79
C GLN A 555 -20.02 -1.18 -19.05
N TYR A 556 -18.75 -0.79 -18.98
CA TYR A 556 -17.73 -1.01 -20.01
C TYR A 556 -16.35 -0.97 -19.37
N ALA A 557 -15.34 -1.49 -20.08
CA ALA A 557 -13.95 -1.49 -19.64
C ALA A 557 -12.99 -1.01 -20.73
N VAL A 558 -11.91 -0.35 -20.30
CA VAL A 558 -10.70 -0.12 -21.09
C VAL A 558 -9.72 -1.24 -20.69
N CYS A 559 -9.42 -2.15 -21.61
CA CYS A 559 -8.57 -3.31 -21.34
C CYS A 559 -7.16 -3.13 -21.91
N LEU A 560 -6.17 -3.46 -21.09
CA LEU A 560 -4.79 -3.63 -21.51
C LEU A 560 -4.18 -4.86 -20.82
N ALA A 561 -3.47 -5.69 -21.57
CA ALA A 561 -2.73 -6.84 -21.05
C ALA A 561 -1.37 -6.96 -21.74
N LEU A 562 -0.32 -7.32 -20.99
CA LEU A 562 0.94 -7.75 -21.58
C LEU A 562 0.91 -9.26 -21.76
N VAL A 563 1.11 -9.72 -22.99
CA VAL A 563 1.28 -11.14 -23.33
C VAL A 563 2.73 -11.37 -23.74
N GLU A 564 3.40 -12.32 -23.10
CA GLU A 564 4.78 -12.73 -23.38
C GLU A 564 4.80 -14.23 -23.70
N ASP A 565 5.39 -14.60 -24.84
CA ASP A 565 5.43 -15.99 -25.33
C ASP A 565 4.07 -16.72 -25.30
N GLY A 566 2.99 -15.96 -25.60
CA GLY A 566 1.61 -16.45 -25.62
C GLY A 566 0.92 -16.60 -24.26
N ARG A 567 1.55 -16.13 -23.17
CA ARG A 567 1.02 -16.10 -21.79
C ARG A 567 0.84 -14.68 -21.28
N GLN A 568 -0.22 -14.46 -20.52
CA GLN A 568 -0.51 -13.19 -19.86
C GLN A 568 0.50 -12.96 -18.72
N ARG A 569 1.01 -11.74 -18.61
CA ARG A 569 1.98 -11.31 -17.59
C ARG A 569 1.44 -10.20 -16.71
N ILE A 570 0.76 -9.24 -17.32
CA ILE A 570 0.10 -8.11 -16.68
C ILE A 570 -1.31 -8.00 -17.25
N ALA A 571 -2.25 -7.61 -16.42
CA ALA A 571 -3.58 -7.15 -16.82
C ALA A 571 -3.88 -5.82 -16.11
N VAL A 572 -4.46 -4.87 -16.84
CA VAL A 572 -4.95 -3.58 -16.34
C VAL A 572 -6.30 -3.32 -17.00
N LEU A 573 -7.36 -3.36 -16.20
CA LEU A 573 -8.73 -3.07 -16.61
C LEU A 573 -9.17 -1.77 -15.94
N GLY A 574 -9.31 -0.70 -16.71
CA GLY A 574 -9.99 0.51 -16.27
C GLY A 574 -11.49 0.31 -16.44
N CYS A 575 -12.26 0.44 -15.36
CA CYS A 575 -13.70 0.20 -15.34
C CYS A 575 -14.40 1.52 -14.95
N PRO A 576 -14.62 2.46 -15.89
CA PRO A 576 -14.89 3.85 -15.53
C PRO A 576 -16.27 4.05 -14.92
N ASN A 577 -17.19 3.12 -15.18
CA ASN A 577 -18.54 3.11 -14.62
C ASN A 577 -18.68 2.16 -13.41
N LEU A 578 -17.59 1.53 -12.93
CA LEU A 578 -17.65 0.59 -11.81
C LEU A 578 -17.82 1.31 -10.46
N LYS A 579 -19.01 1.15 -9.88
CA LYS A 579 -19.36 1.66 -8.55
C LYS A 579 -19.04 0.64 -7.46
N ILE A 580 -18.12 0.99 -6.56
CA ILE A 580 -17.88 0.27 -5.32
C ILE A 580 -18.48 1.10 -4.18
N ASP A 581 -19.36 0.51 -3.37
CA ASP A 581 -19.99 1.21 -2.24
C ASP A 581 -19.18 1.04 -0.96
N THR A 582 -18.44 2.09 -0.60
CA THR A 582 -17.63 2.13 0.63
C THR A 582 -18.45 2.30 1.92
N SER A 583 -19.75 2.58 1.82
CA SER A 583 -20.64 2.78 2.98
C SER A 583 -21.33 1.51 3.46
N THR A 584 -21.48 0.52 2.58
CA THR A 584 -21.96 -0.84 2.92
C THR A 584 -20.86 -1.89 3.00
N SER A 585 -19.64 -1.55 2.55
CA SER A 585 -18.42 -2.32 2.82
C SER A 585 -18.01 -2.22 4.30
N THR A 586 -18.81 -2.82 5.18
CA THR A 586 -18.32 -3.19 6.50
C THR A 586 -17.13 -4.13 6.31
N PHE A 587 -15.93 -3.66 6.65
CA PHE A 587 -14.76 -4.51 6.89
C PHE A 587 -15.02 -5.34 8.16
N THR A 588 -16.00 -6.23 8.10
CA THR A 588 -16.20 -7.27 9.11
C THR A 588 -14.98 -8.19 9.09
N SER A 589 -14.64 -8.68 10.27
CA SER A 589 -13.52 -9.59 10.52
C SER A 589 -13.66 -10.88 9.69
N GLY A 590 -13.15 -10.86 8.45
CA GLY A 590 -13.47 -11.83 7.41
C GLY A 590 -13.14 -11.36 5.99
N GLY A 591 -13.17 -10.05 5.72
CA GLY A 591 -12.46 -9.45 4.57
C GLY A 591 -13.03 -9.74 3.18
N GLU A 592 -14.35 -9.82 3.01
CA GLU A 592 -14.97 -9.90 1.68
C GLU A 592 -15.36 -8.51 1.16
N VAL A 593 -14.71 -8.06 0.07
CA VAL A 593 -15.27 -7.00 -0.78
C VAL A 593 -16.32 -7.66 -1.68
N ARG A 594 -17.60 -7.32 -1.49
CA ARG A 594 -18.69 -7.68 -2.41
C ARG A 594 -19.25 -6.42 -3.04
N ALA A 595 -18.94 -6.18 -4.30
CA ALA A 595 -19.61 -5.14 -5.09
C ALA A 595 -20.76 -5.75 -5.91
N ARG A 596 -21.69 -4.91 -6.38
CA ARG A 596 -22.79 -5.31 -7.28
C ARG A 596 -22.51 -4.75 -8.68
N VAL A 597 -22.03 -5.58 -9.58
CA VAL A 597 -21.63 -5.27 -10.96
C VAL A 597 -22.78 -5.61 -11.90
N GLN A 598 -23.61 -4.61 -12.18
CA GLN A 598 -24.78 -4.74 -13.06
C GLN A 598 -24.77 -3.56 -14.02
N GLU A 599 -25.30 -3.75 -15.23
CA GLU A 599 -25.26 -2.73 -16.30
C GLU A 599 -25.85 -1.38 -15.90
N ASP A 600 -26.88 -1.36 -15.06
CA ASP A 600 -27.57 -0.16 -14.58
C ASP A 600 -26.96 0.43 -13.28
N VAL A 601 -26.08 -0.30 -12.60
CA VAL A 601 -25.45 0.13 -11.34
C VAL A 601 -24.11 0.79 -11.64
N VAL A 602 -24.15 2.05 -12.09
CA VAL A 602 -22.98 2.80 -12.55
C VAL A 602 -22.50 3.89 -11.58
N ASP A 603 -21.20 4.18 -11.60
CA ASP A 603 -20.65 5.42 -11.06
C ASP A 603 -20.84 6.56 -12.06
N GLY A 604 -21.90 7.34 -11.88
CA GLY A 604 -22.23 8.49 -12.72
C GLY A 604 -21.53 9.81 -12.31
N ALA A 605 -20.80 9.84 -11.20
CA ALA A 605 -20.26 11.09 -10.64
C ALA A 605 -18.72 11.08 -10.46
N GLY A 606 -18.14 9.91 -10.22
CA GLY A 606 -16.70 9.70 -10.19
C GLY A 606 -16.16 9.10 -11.50
N TYR A 607 -14.95 8.56 -11.40
CA TYR A 607 -14.21 7.95 -12.50
C TYR A 607 -14.21 6.42 -12.46
N GLY A 608 -14.96 5.80 -11.55
CA GLY A 608 -14.94 4.34 -11.34
C GLY A 608 -13.62 3.83 -10.75
N HIS A 609 -13.25 2.60 -11.12
CA HIS A 609 -12.13 1.87 -10.51
C HIS A 609 -11.27 1.17 -11.57
N MET A 610 -10.01 0.92 -11.23
CA MET A 610 -9.09 0.11 -12.00
C MET A 610 -8.81 -1.19 -11.24
N VAL A 611 -8.94 -2.32 -11.92
CA VAL A 611 -8.53 -3.64 -11.43
C VAL A 611 -7.35 -4.13 -12.25
N PHE A 612 -6.29 -4.60 -11.61
CA PHE A 612 -5.06 -5.03 -12.28
C PHE A 612 -4.46 -6.26 -11.61
N ALA A 613 -3.64 -7.01 -12.34
CA ALA A 613 -3.00 -8.23 -11.86
C ALA A 613 -1.61 -8.41 -12.49
N ILE A 614 -0.71 -9.06 -11.76
CA ILE A 614 0.58 -9.54 -12.26
C ILE A 614 0.62 -11.06 -12.05
N SER A 615 1.03 -11.81 -13.07
CA SER A 615 1.10 -13.27 -13.02
C SER A 615 1.95 -13.77 -11.84
N GLY A 616 1.35 -14.60 -10.99
CA GLY A 616 1.93 -15.17 -9.77
C GLY A 616 1.95 -14.25 -8.54
N HIS A 617 1.38 -13.04 -8.61
CA HIS A 617 1.51 -12.01 -7.58
C HIS A 617 0.18 -11.42 -7.07
N GLY A 618 -0.96 -11.95 -7.52
CA GLY A 618 -2.29 -11.52 -7.08
C GLY A 618 -2.92 -10.42 -7.95
N ALA A 619 -4.19 -10.16 -7.66
CA ALA A 619 -4.98 -9.09 -8.25
C ALA A 619 -5.27 -7.98 -7.23
N PHE A 620 -5.44 -6.76 -7.73
CA PHE A 620 -5.49 -5.54 -6.95
C PHE A 620 -6.52 -4.56 -7.55
N MET A 621 -7.06 -3.68 -6.73
CA MET A 621 -8.02 -2.65 -7.14
C MET A 621 -7.65 -1.29 -6.57
N ARG A 622 -7.73 -0.23 -7.40
CA ARG A 622 -7.56 1.18 -7.01
C ARG A 622 -8.69 2.03 -7.60
N PRO A 623 -9.10 3.14 -6.95
CA PRO A 623 -9.95 4.14 -7.61
C PRO A 623 -9.25 4.70 -8.86
N LEU A 624 -10.03 5.00 -9.90
CA LEU A 624 -9.54 5.83 -11.02
C LEU A 624 -9.59 7.30 -10.61
N SER A 625 -8.68 8.10 -11.16
CA SER A 625 -8.68 9.55 -10.97
C SER A 625 -8.29 10.28 -12.25
N ASN A 626 -8.50 11.59 -12.28
CA ASN A 626 -8.01 12.45 -13.35
C ASN A 626 -6.58 12.95 -13.11
N ARG A 627 -5.80 12.42 -12.16
CA ARG A 627 -4.46 12.91 -11.79
C ARG A 627 -3.34 12.15 -12.47
N SER A 628 -2.17 12.78 -12.62
CA SER A 628 -0.95 12.12 -13.15
C SER A 628 -0.34 11.12 -12.16
N THR A 629 -0.88 11.04 -10.94
CA THR A 629 -0.57 10.00 -9.96
C THR A 629 -1.66 8.92 -9.91
N LEU A 630 -1.27 7.69 -9.59
CA LEU A 630 -2.19 6.59 -9.37
C LEU A 630 -2.67 6.59 -7.91
N ALA A 631 -3.97 6.42 -7.69
CA ALA A 631 -4.49 6.19 -6.34
C ALA A 631 -3.92 4.88 -5.75
N PRO A 632 -3.79 4.77 -4.42
CA PRO A 632 -3.33 3.55 -3.78
C PRO A 632 -4.21 2.33 -4.08
N ALA A 633 -3.58 1.16 -4.12
CA ALA A 633 -4.22 -0.09 -4.51
C ALA A 633 -4.37 -1.03 -3.31
N HIS A 634 -5.53 -1.69 -3.25
CA HIS A 634 -5.85 -2.71 -2.27
C HIS A 634 -5.76 -4.08 -2.95
N ALA A 635 -5.16 -5.06 -2.29
CA ALA A 635 -5.20 -6.44 -2.76
C ALA A 635 -6.66 -6.93 -2.76
N LEU A 636 -7.12 -7.47 -3.89
CA LEU A 636 -8.35 -8.23 -3.90
C LEU A 636 -8.07 -9.55 -3.18
N PRO A 637 -8.90 -9.97 -2.21
CA PRO A 637 -8.66 -11.23 -1.54
C PRO A 637 -8.72 -12.36 -2.57
N ALA A 638 -7.98 -13.45 -2.33
CA ALA A 638 -8.22 -14.70 -3.05
C ALA A 638 -9.49 -15.37 -2.50
N GLN A 639 -10.63 -14.69 -2.66
CA GLN A 639 -11.94 -14.98 -2.05
C GLN A 639 -12.43 -16.41 -2.38
N LEU A 640 -11.93 -16.98 -3.47
CA LEU A 640 -12.35 -18.25 -4.04
C LEU A 640 -11.55 -19.46 -3.51
N ARG A 641 -10.75 -19.27 -2.45
CA ARG A 641 -10.03 -20.35 -1.74
C ARG A 641 -10.85 -21.05 -0.65
N THR A 642 -11.96 -20.46 -0.20
CA THR A 642 -12.92 -21.15 0.66
C THR A 642 -13.82 -22.04 -0.19
N SER A 643 -14.13 -23.24 0.29
CA SER A 643 -14.95 -24.18 -0.49
C SER A 643 -16.36 -23.61 -0.66
N PRO A 644 -16.89 -23.48 -1.89
CA PRO A 644 -18.33 -23.63 -2.07
C PRO A 644 -18.72 -24.98 -1.46
N SER A 645 -19.56 -24.93 -0.44
CA SER A 645 -20.00 -26.08 0.35
C SER A 645 -21.22 -26.77 -0.29
N SER A 646 -21.88 -26.07 -1.22
CA SER A 646 -23.11 -26.47 -1.88
C SER A 646 -23.13 -26.08 -3.37
N PRO A 647 -23.83 -26.84 -4.23
CA PRO A 647 -24.34 -26.39 -5.54
C PRO A 647 -24.80 -24.92 -5.62
N SER A 648 -25.49 -24.43 -4.58
CA SER A 648 -26.04 -23.08 -4.49
C SER A 648 -25.00 -21.96 -4.53
N ASP A 649 -23.73 -22.28 -4.29
CA ASP A 649 -22.69 -21.29 -4.08
C ASP A 649 -22.05 -20.85 -5.42
N ILE A 650 -22.34 -21.56 -6.52
CA ILE A 650 -21.90 -21.21 -7.88
C ILE A 650 -22.79 -20.08 -8.42
N ARG A 651 -22.15 -18.96 -8.80
CA ARG A 651 -22.78 -17.74 -9.32
C ARG A 651 -22.13 -17.37 -10.64
N PHE A 652 -22.90 -17.50 -11.72
CA PHE A 652 -22.43 -17.22 -13.08
C PHE A 652 -22.47 -15.73 -13.41
N ALA A 653 -21.40 -15.24 -14.04
CA ALA A 653 -21.41 -14.03 -14.86
C ALA A 653 -21.58 -14.44 -16.34
N ASP A 654 -22.55 -13.85 -17.04
CA ASP A 654 -22.93 -14.27 -18.39
C ASP A 654 -23.45 -13.07 -19.23
N CYS A 655 -23.84 -13.30 -20.48
CA CYS A 655 -24.47 -12.31 -21.35
C CYS A 655 -25.56 -12.95 -22.21
N ARG A 656 -26.83 -12.66 -21.90
CA ARG A 656 -28.00 -13.18 -22.63
C ARG A 656 -28.06 -12.73 -24.08
N THR A 657 -27.60 -11.51 -24.36
CA THR A 657 -27.67 -10.88 -25.68
C THR A 657 -26.47 -11.20 -26.55
N ALA A 658 -25.45 -11.90 -26.03
CA ALA A 658 -24.31 -12.34 -26.82
C ALA A 658 -24.72 -13.37 -27.89
N ASP A 659 -24.31 -13.13 -29.12
CA ASP A 659 -24.55 -13.98 -30.28
C ASP A 659 -23.55 -15.16 -30.37
N SER A 660 -22.31 -14.92 -29.96
CA SER A 660 -21.19 -15.89 -29.99
C SER A 660 -21.31 -17.06 -29.01
N THR A 661 -22.31 -17.06 -28.12
CA THR A 661 -22.47 -18.07 -27.06
C THR A 661 -23.88 -18.66 -27.04
N ASP A 662 -24.03 -19.88 -26.52
CA ASP A 662 -25.30 -20.56 -26.35
C ASP A 662 -25.82 -20.42 -24.90
N TYR A 663 -26.57 -19.34 -24.67
CA TYR A 663 -27.18 -19.03 -23.37
C TYR A 663 -28.16 -20.10 -22.88
N ALA A 664 -28.79 -20.88 -23.78
CA ALA A 664 -29.67 -21.97 -23.38
C ALA A 664 -28.87 -23.13 -22.78
N LYS A 665 -27.75 -23.51 -23.42
CA LYS A 665 -26.82 -24.51 -22.87
C LYS A 665 -26.20 -24.07 -21.55
N HIS A 666 -25.89 -22.78 -21.39
CA HIS A 666 -25.42 -22.26 -20.10
C HIS A 666 -26.43 -22.49 -18.97
N GLY A 667 -27.73 -22.26 -19.23
CA GLY A 667 -28.81 -22.60 -18.29
C GLY A 667 -28.96 -24.08 -17.98
N LEU A 668 -28.71 -24.97 -18.96
CA LEU A 668 -28.65 -26.42 -18.73
C LEU A 668 -27.48 -26.80 -17.83
N VAL A 669 -26.30 -26.20 -18.02
CA VAL A 669 -25.13 -26.41 -17.15
C VAL A 669 -25.42 -25.95 -15.72
N ALA A 670 -26.00 -24.75 -15.54
CA ALA A 670 -26.39 -24.24 -14.23
C ALA A 670 -27.42 -25.18 -13.54
N THR A 671 -28.44 -25.61 -14.26
CA THR A 671 -29.45 -26.58 -13.78
C THR A 671 -28.80 -27.88 -13.32
N LYS A 672 -27.88 -28.43 -14.12
CA LYS A 672 -27.16 -29.68 -13.82
C LYS A 672 -26.23 -29.57 -12.62
N LEU A 673 -25.62 -28.39 -12.42
CA LEU A 673 -24.78 -28.10 -11.26
C LEU A 673 -25.58 -27.82 -9.99
N GLY A 674 -26.88 -27.54 -10.10
CA GLY A 674 -27.72 -27.03 -9.00
C GLY A 674 -27.45 -25.57 -8.65
N ALA A 675 -26.91 -24.81 -9.59
CA ALA A 675 -26.57 -23.39 -9.46
C ALA A 675 -27.77 -22.48 -9.79
N ALA A 676 -27.68 -21.20 -9.38
CA ALA A 676 -28.71 -20.22 -9.73
C ALA A 676 -28.70 -19.88 -11.23
N TRP A 677 -29.89 -19.79 -11.83
CA TRP A 677 -30.10 -19.32 -13.20
C TRP A 677 -31.42 -18.52 -13.30
N PRO A 678 -31.52 -17.40 -14.03
CA PRO A 678 -30.50 -16.71 -14.83
C PRO A 678 -29.22 -16.33 -14.07
N ALA A 679 -28.16 -16.02 -14.82
CA ALA A 679 -26.87 -15.57 -14.30
C ALA A 679 -27.01 -14.44 -13.25
N THR A 680 -26.10 -14.42 -12.27
CA THR A 680 -26.08 -13.43 -11.18
C THR A 680 -25.75 -12.03 -11.71
N ALA A 681 -24.85 -11.96 -12.70
CA ALA A 681 -24.60 -10.76 -13.49
C ALA A 681 -24.82 -11.08 -14.98
N ASP A 682 -25.67 -10.28 -15.65
CA ASP A 682 -25.96 -10.33 -17.08
C ASP A 682 -25.30 -9.09 -17.70
N LEU A 683 -24.06 -9.24 -18.19
CA LEU A 683 -23.14 -8.15 -18.53
C LEU A 683 -22.63 -8.30 -19.98
N TRP A 684 -22.78 -7.26 -20.78
CA TRP A 684 -22.40 -7.22 -22.20
C TRP A 684 -20.89 -7.31 -22.39
N SER A 685 -20.15 -6.43 -21.69
CA SER A 685 -18.69 -6.41 -21.66
C SER A 685 -18.12 -7.77 -21.25
N SER A 686 -17.11 -8.25 -21.98
CA SER A 686 -16.40 -9.49 -21.66
C SER A 686 -15.54 -9.35 -20.41
N GLN A 687 -14.83 -8.23 -20.30
CA GLN A 687 -13.97 -7.87 -19.18
C GLN A 687 -14.76 -7.66 -17.89
N MET A 688 -15.89 -6.95 -17.93
CA MET A 688 -16.72 -6.71 -16.75
C MET A 688 -17.29 -8.01 -16.13
N ARG A 689 -17.44 -9.08 -16.90
CA ARG A 689 -17.77 -10.41 -16.34
C ARG A 689 -16.63 -11.02 -15.53
N TYR A 690 -15.38 -10.80 -15.90
CA TYR A 690 -14.22 -11.16 -15.07
C TYR A 690 -14.11 -10.23 -13.85
N ILE A 691 -14.45 -8.95 -13.98
CA ILE A 691 -14.52 -8.02 -12.84
C ILE A 691 -15.57 -8.50 -11.81
N ALA A 692 -16.76 -8.92 -12.26
CA ALA A 692 -17.78 -9.48 -11.36
C ALA A 692 -17.30 -10.72 -10.58
N ILE A 693 -16.36 -11.50 -11.14
CA ILE A 693 -15.67 -12.58 -10.44
C ILE A 693 -14.62 -12.02 -9.45
N ALA A 694 -13.82 -11.05 -9.88
CA ALA A 694 -12.75 -10.45 -9.08
C ALA A 694 -13.25 -9.71 -7.83
N VAL A 695 -14.45 -9.13 -7.88
CA VAL A 695 -15.11 -8.42 -6.75
C VAL A 695 -16.17 -9.27 -6.02
N GLY A 696 -16.16 -10.60 -6.22
CA GLY A 696 -16.91 -11.57 -5.41
C GLY A 696 -18.40 -11.72 -5.70
N GLU A 697 -18.98 -10.92 -6.60
CA GLU A 697 -20.40 -11.03 -6.96
C GLU A 697 -20.68 -12.37 -7.65
N CYS A 698 -19.85 -12.71 -8.62
CA CYS A 698 -19.85 -13.99 -9.32
C CYS A 698 -18.62 -14.81 -8.91
N ASN A 699 -18.57 -16.07 -9.34
CA ASN A 699 -17.36 -16.89 -9.22
C ASN A 699 -17.11 -17.79 -10.43
N ALA A 700 -18.09 -17.97 -11.31
CA ALA A 700 -17.94 -18.77 -12.53
C ALA A 700 -18.32 -17.97 -13.79
N LEU A 701 -17.68 -18.31 -14.90
CA LEU A 701 -18.04 -17.90 -16.26
C LEU A 701 -17.85 -19.12 -17.17
N ILE A 702 -18.80 -19.32 -18.08
CA ILE A 702 -18.69 -20.32 -19.15
C ILE A 702 -18.96 -19.67 -20.50
N LYS A 703 -18.35 -20.21 -21.55
CA LYS A 703 -18.60 -19.79 -22.94
C LYS A 703 -18.69 -21.05 -23.81
N ILE A 704 -19.90 -21.55 -24.00
CA ILE A 704 -20.23 -22.61 -24.96
C ILE A 704 -20.57 -21.93 -26.28
N LEU A 705 -19.77 -22.16 -27.31
CA LEU A 705 -19.91 -21.47 -28.59
C LEU A 705 -21.16 -21.91 -29.34
N ARG A 706 -21.89 -20.95 -29.93
CA ARG A 706 -23.04 -21.23 -30.81
C ARG A 706 -22.59 -21.73 -32.19
N ASP A 707 -21.51 -21.15 -32.71
CA ASP A 707 -20.81 -21.62 -33.91
C ASP A 707 -19.46 -22.23 -33.52
N SER A 708 -19.27 -23.51 -33.83
CA SER A 708 -18.01 -24.24 -33.59
C SER A 708 -16.80 -23.70 -34.37
N ALA A 709 -17.02 -22.91 -35.44
CA ALA A 709 -15.96 -22.25 -36.20
C ALA A 709 -15.51 -20.92 -35.57
N TYR A 710 -16.34 -20.26 -34.76
CA TYR A 710 -16.01 -19.00 -34.11
C TYR A 710 -14.85 -19.16 -33.12
N ARG A 711 -14.02 -18.13 -32.98
CA ARG A 711 -13.00 -18.01 -31.93
C ARG A 711 -13.01 -16.58 -31.39
N SER A 712 -13.04 -16.42 -30.07
CA SER A 712 -12.95 -15.09 -29.44
C SER A 712 -11.65 -14.39 -29.77
N SER A 713 -11.67 -13.06 -29.78
CA SER A 713 -10.44 -12.29 -29.87
C SER A 713 -9.63 -12.45 -28.59
N ILE A 714 -8.34 -12.21 -28.69
CA ILE A 714 -7.49 -12.24 -27.49
C ILE A 714 -7.75 -11.03 -26.59
N TRP A 715 -8.17 -9.89 -27.13
CA TRP A 715 -8.43 -8.66 -26.37
C TRP A 715 -9.72 -8.72 -25.54
N ASP A 716 -10.76 -9.43 -26.00
CA ASP A 716 -11.98 -9.70 -25.22
C ASP A 716 -11.71 -10.38 -23.85
N HIS A 717 -10.56 -11.08 -23.69
CA HIS A 717 -10.32 -12.00 -22.58
C HIS A 717 -8.95 -11.91 -21.90
N ALA A 718 -7.88 -11.43 -22.56
CA ALA A 718 -6.51 -11.56 -22.03
C ALA A 718 -6.34 -10.91 -20.64
N GLY A 719 -6.86 -9.69 -20.44
CA GLY A 719 -6.81 -9.02 -19.15
C GLY A 719 -7.61 -9.76 -18.06
N GLY A 720 -8.90 -9.97 -18.31
CA GLY A 720 -9.82 -10.61 -17.38
C GLY A 720 -9.45 -12.04 -17.01
N MET A 721 -8.91 -12.84 -17.94
CA MET A 721 -8.43 -14.20 -17.64
C MET A 721 -7.34 -14.18 -16.57
N LEU A 722 -6.31 -13.33 -16.71
CA LEU A 722 -5.24 -13.23 -15.72
C LEU A 722 -5.77 -12.75 -14.36
N ILE A 723 -6.65 -11.74 -14.35
CA ILE A 723 -7.28 -11.26 -13.11
C ILE A 723 -8.05 -12.38 -12.40
N ALA A 724 -8.80 -13.21 -13.15
CA ALA A 724 -9.53 -14.34 -12.59
C ALA A 724 -8.60 -15.44 -12.05
N GLU A 725 -7.51 -15.77 -12.74
CA GLU A 725 -6.49 -16.72 -12.25
C GLU A 725 -5.88 -16.24 -10.93
N GLU A 726 -5.50 -14.96 -10.83
CA GLU A 726 -4.85 -14.40 -9.65
C GLU A 726 -5.79 -14.27 -8.42
N VAL A 727 -7.12 -14.16 -8.60
CA VAL A 727 -8.09 -14.30 -7.47
C VAL A 727 -8.43 -15.77 -7.12
N GLY A 728 -7.89 -16.74 -7.85
CA GLY A 728 -7.96 -18.17 -7.52
C GLY A 728 -8.84 -19.04 -8.43
N CYS A 729 -9.27 -18.54 -9.59
CA CYS A 729 -9.90 -19.39 -10.60
C CYS A 729 -8.89 -20.29 -11.32
N THR A 730 -9.42 -21.32 -11.96
CA THR A 730 -8.74 -22.09 -13.01
C THR A 730 -9.48 -21.82 -14.32
N ILE A 731 -8.72 -21.70 -15.41
CA ILE A 731 -9.25 -21.40 -16.74
C ILE A 731 -8.85 -22.51 -17.70
N THR A 732 -9.82 -23.07 -18.40
CA THR A 732 -9.59 -24.04 -19.48
C THR A 732 -10.57 -23.80 -20.63
N ASP A 733 -10.31 -24.44 -21.78
CA ASP A 733 -11.36 -24.64 -22.77
C ASP A 733 -12.35 -25.73 -22.34
N VAL A 734 -13.40 -25.96 -23.14
CA VAL A 734 -14.41 -27.00 -22.84
C VAL A 734 -13.86 -28.43 -22.88
N GLU A 735 -12.64 -28.63 -23.40
CA GLU A 735 -11.90 -29.88 -23.37
C GLU A 735 -10.90 -29.95 -22.20
N GLY A 736 -10.93 -29.01 -21.26
CA GLY A 736 -10.03 -28.99 -20.10
C GLY A 736 -8.58 -28.68 -20.46
N ARG A 737 -8.33 -28.19 -21.68
CA ARG A 737 -7.01 -27.77 -22.16
C ARG A 737 -6.76 -26.33 -21.77
N GLU A 738 -5.49 -25.98 -21.69
CA GLU A 738 -5.05 -24.63 -21.40
C GLU A 738 -5.37 -23.65 -22.55
N VAL A 739 -5.74 -22.41 -22.19
CA VAL A 739 -6.10 -21.35 -23.14
C VAL A 739 -4.88 -20.45 -23.37
N SER A 740 -4.38 -20.39 -24.62
CA SER A 740 -3.21 -19.57 -24.98
C SER A 740 -3.59 -18.39 -25.88
N CYS A 741 -3.00 -17.22 -25.59
CA CYS A 741 -3.03 -16.03 -26.47
C CYS A 741 -1.94 -16.07 -27.56
N GLY A 742 -1.11 -17.11 -27.62
CA GLY A 742 0.03 -17.21 -28.56
C GLY A 742 -0.34 -17.58 -29.99
N LEU A 743 -1.61 -17.83 -30.30
CA LEU A 743 -2.06 -18.33 -31.60
C LEU A 743 -2.55 -17.22 -32.56
N GLY A 744 -2.07 -15.99 -32.33
CA GLY A 744 -2.39 -14.79 -33.11
C GLY A 744 -3.53 -13.98 -32.51
N ARG A 745 -4.23 -13.17 -33.33
CA ARG A 745 -5.31 -12.26 -32.91
C ARG A 745 -6.54 -12.93 -32.23
N LYS A 746 -6.67 -14.26 -32.31
CA LYS A 746 -7.80 -15.03 -31.76
C LYS A 746 -7.31 -16.14 -30.82
N LEU A 747 -8.14 -16.55 -29.86
CA LEU A 747 -7.93 -17.73 -28.99
C LEU A 747 -8.13 -19.04 -29.78
N ALA A 748 -7.37 -19.24 -30.87
CA ALA A 748 -7.67 -20.23 -31.91
C ALA A 748 -7.72 -21.69 -31.40
N GLY A 749 -6.96 -22.00 -30.34
CA GLY A 749 -6.91 -23.32 -29.71
C GLY A 749 -8.09 -23.65 -28.80
N ALA A 750 -8.88 -22.65 -28.38
CA ALA A 750 -9.99 -22.82 -27.44
C ALA A 750 -11.34 -22.91 -28.18
N THR A 751 -12.07 -24.01 -27.98
CA THR A 751 -13.42 -24.25 -28.54
C THR A 751 -14.56 -23.73 -27.66
N GLY A 752 -14.23 -22.87 -26.69
CA GLY A 752 -15.09 -22.35 -25.63
C GLY A 752 -14.24 -22.06 -24.39
N LEU A 753 -14.86 -21.62 -23.29
CA LEU A 753 -14.15 -21.29 -22.04
C LEU A 753 -14.91 -21.83 -20.83
N VAL A 754 -14.15 -22.25 -19.82
CA VAL A 754 -14.61 -22.56 -18.46
C VAL A 754 -13.70 -21.84 -17.48
N VAL A 755 -14.28 -20.93 -16.69
CA VAL A 755 -13.62 -20.15 -15.63
C VAL A 755 -14.38 -20.41 -14.34
N ALA A 756 -13.71 -20.95 -13.33
CA ALA A 756 -14.34 -21.26 -12.04
C ALA A 756 -13.27 -21.41 -10.94
N PRO A 757 -13.64 -21.34 -9.65
CA PRO A 757 -12.70 -21.58 -8.55
C PRO A 757 -12.02 -22.94 -8.70
N LYS A 758 -10.72 -23.02 -8.43
CA LYS A 758 -9.93 -24.26 -8.59
C LYS A 758 -10.57 -25.50 -7.95
N MET A 759 -11.30 -25.33 -6.85
CA MET A 759 -12.00 -26.42 -6.14
C MET A 759 -13.24 -26.99 -6.86
N VAL A 760 -13.92 -26.21 -7.70
CA VAL A 760 -15.13 -26.67 -8.43
C VAL A 760 -14.99 -26.69 -9.94
N HIS A 761 -13.91 -26.13 -10.50
CA HIS A 761 -13.63 -26.11 -11.93
C HIS A 761 -13.85 -27.47 -12.62
N GLY A 762 -13.37 -28.57 -12.04
CA GLY A 762 -13.58 -29.91 -12.59
C GLY A 762 -15.05 -30.31 -12.73
N ARG A 763 -15.89 -29.95 -11.76
CA ARG A 763 -17.35 -30.21 -11.78
C ARG A 763 -18.06 -29.35 -12.82
N VAL A 764 -17.66 -28.07 -12.96
CA VAL A 764 -18.21 -27.16 -13.97
C VAL A 764 -17.85 -27.67 -15.38
N LEU A 765 -16.59 -28.04 -15.60
CA LEU A 765 -16.10 -28.60 -16.87
C LEU A 765 -16.83 -29.91 -17.25
N GLU A 766 -17.05 -30.81 -16.29
CA GLU A 766 -17.82 -32.05 -16.50
C GLU A 766 -19.27 -31.76 -16.91
N ALA A 767 -19.95 -30.83 -16.21
CA ALA A 767 -21.30 -30.42 -16.55
C ALA A 767 -21.38 -29.74 -17.95
N VAL A 768 -20.40 -28.91 -18.31
CA VAL A 768 -20.27 -28.31 -19.64
C VAL A 768 -20.12 -29.38 -20.73
N ARG A 769 -19.22 -30.35 -20.54
CA ARG A 769 -18.99 -31.44 -21.50
C ARG A 769 -20.22 -32.31 -21.69
N GLU A 770 -20.94 -32.66 -20.62
CA GLU A 770 -22.18 -33.43 -20.74
C GLU A 770 -23.26 -32.66 -21.50
N VAL A 771 -23.42 -31.35 -21.28
CA VAL A 771 -24.37 -30.53 -22.04
C VAL A 771 -23.96 -30.41 -23.51
N ILE A 772 -22.67 -30.29 -23.83
CA ILE A 772 -22.18 -30.27 -25.21
C ILE A 772 -22.39 -31.62 -25.91
N ASN A 773 -22.13 -32.74 -25.22
CA ASN A 773 -22.17 -34.08 -25.81
C ASN A 773 -23.60 -34.65 -25.97
N ASN A 774 -24.57 -34.20 -25.17
CA ASN A 774 -25.97 -34.65 -25.26
C ASN A 774 -26.75 -34.09 -26.48
N ASP A 775 -26.13 -33.20 -27.27
CA ASP A 775 -26.69 -32.63 -28.52
C ASP A 775 -26.15 -33.28 -29.81
N ASN A 776 -25.34 -34.36 -29.72
CA ASN A 776 -24.77 -35.10 -30.87
C ASN A 776 -25.55 -36.40 -31.18
#